data_AF-A0A1J6I2X8-F1
#
_entry.id   AF-A0A1J6I2X8-F1
#
_cell.length_a   1.000
_cell.length_b   1.000
_cell.length_c   1.000
_cell.angle_alpha   90.00
_cell.angle_beta   90.00
_cell.angle_gamma   90.00
#
_symmetry.space_group_name_H-M   'P 1'
#
loop_
_entity.id
_entity.type
_entity.pdbx_description
1 polymer ?
#
loop_
_entity_poly.entity_id
_entity_poly.type
_entity_poly.pdbx_seq_one_letter_code
_entity_poly.pdbx_strand_id
1 'polypeptide(L)'
;MVVSNTQQIQDNFPQNYDKNSELKAFDDTKAGVKGLVDAGITEIPRIFIHPEGSGKSPSLEEKHFIFPLIDLENMNNDPVKHKEMVKQIGDASETWGFFQVINHGIPVSVLDEMLRGARRFFEQDIEIKKQYYHRDYTKRVVFNSNFDLYSPKAISVNWSDSLYSTMGPDPLNPEELPEACREILMEYSHHVKKMGCTLLELMSESLGLKPSHLKEMECSEGLSILCNYYPACPQPELAIGVSKHTDNDFFTILLQDDIGGLQVLHQNHFIKNTKKQETKMVFSSGEEVQATFQQNYDRQSELKAFDDTKAGVKGVVDAGITKVPWMFIHPQESIHNSSNSTEKKFIFPVIDLEGFDKDPIKHKEIVDKVRDASETWGFFQVVNHGIPLPVLEEMLQGARRFFEQDIEIKKRYYTRDNTKKVAHVSNFDLYSKSVPAASWRDSLYCVMAPNPPSPEELPTACREILMDFSKHMMKLGYSLLELLSEGLGLNSWHLKDMNIAEGLSIGHHYYPACPQPELTIGTRKHSDCVFMTVLLQDDIGGLQVLHQNQWIDVPPTSGALVVNIGDMLQLISNDKYISVEHRVLSNQVGPRISVPSFFSTGAFPSSKIYGPIKELLSELPTPLASNEKLMKNDGGRKVDNTLYTSIIAKKMVVSSTDNFQAKIQKSYDKMNELKAFDDTKAGVKGLVDAEITEVPQIFILPPENRPESSETCETQCIFPVIDLEEIDEDPMKHKEIVDKVRDASETWGFFQVINHGIPLPVLEEMLQGTRRFFEQDIEVKKEYYTRDSTKKVIYTSNFDLYSPSVPAANWRDSLFCLMAPTPPCPEQLPTANREILLEYSKHVMKLGCSLLELLSEGLGLNRCHLKDMDCAEGLAVLGHYYPTCPQPELTIGTNKHSDNDFITLLLQDHIGGLQVLHQNQWVDVPPTPGALVVNIGDLLQLISNDKYISVEHRVLANKVGPRISVACFFYTGPQPSSRLYGPIPELLSEDNPPKYRATTVKDYTDYFRQKGLDGTSALLHYKI
;
A
#
# COMPACT_ATOMS: atom_id res chain seq x y z
N MET A 1 5.97 39.63 23.35
CA MET A 1 5.85 39.08 24.71
C MET A 1 4.63 38.16 24.76
N VAL A 2 4.83 36.86 24.60
CA VAL A 2 4.42 35.82 25.57
C VAL A 2 5.42 34.68 25.34
N VAL A 3 6.55 34.79 26.01
CA VAL A 3 7.40 33.66 26.37
C VAL A 3 6.75 33.00 27.59
N SER A 4 7.01 31.71 27.79
CA SER A 4 6.70 30.89 28.98
C SER A 4 5.24 30.48 29.19
N ASN A 5 4.99 29.18 29.07
CA ASN A 5 4.09 28.47 29.99
C ASN A 5 4.49 27.00 30.23
N THR A 6 5.43 26.43 29.46
CA THR A 6 5.96 25.08 29.72
C THR A 6 7.06 25.07 30.80
N GLN A 7 7.84 26.15 30.93
CA GLN A 7 8.89 26.27 31.95
C GLN A 7 8.34 26.59 33.35
N GLN A 8 7.15 27.18 33.45
CA GLN A 8 6.56 27.60 34.73
C GLN A 8 5.99 26.44 35.57
N ILE A 9 5.80 25.26 34.98
CA ILE A 9 5.40 24.07 35.73
C ILE A 9 6.62 23.40 36.36
N GLN A 10 7.76 23.35 35.67
CA GLN A 10 8.99 22.73 36.20
C GLN A 10 9.69 23.54 37.31
N ASP A 11 9.61 24.88 37.27
CA ASP A 11 10.31 25.75 38.23
C ASP A 11 9.66 25.86 39.63
N ASN A 12 8.51 25.22 39.87
CA ASN A 12 7.79 25.25 41.15
C ASN A 12 7.83 23.94 41.95
N PHE A 13 8.65 22.96 41.57
CA PHE A 13 8.71 21.68 42.28
C PHE A 13 9.76 21.65 43.40
N PRO A 14 9.42 21.18 44.61
CA PRO A 14 10.36 21.13 45.73
C PRO A 14 11.53 20.18 45.43
N GLN A 15 12.76 20.59 45.75
CA GLN A 15 14.04 19.88 45.50
C GLN A 15 14.18 18.48 46.18
N ASN A 16 13.18 18.00 46.91
CA ASN A 16 13.20 16.74 47.68
C ASN A 16 12.09 15.76 47.28
N TYR A 17 11.83 15.55 45.99
CA TYR A 17 10.86 14.56 45.52
C TYR A 17 11.49 13.15 45.46
N ASP A 18 11.04 12.24 46.32
CA ASP A 18 11.48 10.83 46.32
C ASP A 18 10.48 9.95 45.56
N LYS A 19 10.71 9.82 44.25
CA LYS A 19 9.91 9.00 43.33
C LYS A 19 9.84 7.53 43.77
N ASN A 20 10.94 6.96 44.26
CA ASN A 20 11.00 5.53 44.61
C ASN A 20 10.10 5.20 45.81
N SER A 21 10.03 6.12 46.78
CA SER A 21 9.11 5.98 47.92
C SER A 21 7.65 6.06 47.47
N GLU A 22 7.30 6.93 46.51
CA GLU A 22 5.93 7.03 45.98
C GLU A 22 5.55 5.82 45.11
N LEU A 23 6.46 5.32 44.25
CA LEU A 23 6.27 4.07 43.49
C LEU A 23 6.02 2.90 44.43
N LYS A 24 6.84 2.77 45.48
CA LYS A 24 6.70 1.71 46.47
C LYS A 24 5.36 1.83 47.22
N ALA A 25 4.97 3.05 47.63
CA ALA A 25 3.69 3.27 48.31
C ALA A 25 2.49 2.91 47.42
N PHE A 26 2.55 3.26 46.13
CA PHE A 26 1.54 2.86 45.14
C PHE A 26 1.49 1.33 44.99
N ASP A 27 2.64 0.69 44.79
CA ASP A 27 2.73 -0.76 44.58
C ASP A 27 2.29 -1.57 45.81
N ASP A 28 2.65 -1.12 47.02
CA ASP A 28 2.29 -1.75 48.29
C ASP A 28 0.76 -1.81 48.50
N THR A 29 -0.01 -0.92 47.85
CA THR A 29 -1.49 -0.96 47.91
C THR A 29 -2.06 -2.21 47.23
N LYS A 30 -1.37 -2.72 46.19
CA LYS A 30 -1.83 -3.78 45.30
C LYS A 30 -3.19 -3.52 44.65
N ALA A 31 -3.63 -2.26 44.69
CA ALA A 31 -4.95 -1.83 44.23
C ALA A 31 -4.96 -1.48 42.74
N GLY A 32 -3.78 -1.15 42.23
CA GLY A 32 -3.58 -0.57 40.91
C GLY A 32 -4.17 0.83 40.77
N VAL A 33 -4.22 1.31 39.54
CA VAL A 33 -4.73 2.63 39.17
C VAL A 33 -6.23 2.73 39.49
N LYS A 34 -6.99 1.65 39.29
CA LYS A 34 -8.41 1.61 39.64
C LYS A 34 -8.65 1.88 41.13
N GLY A 35 -7.76 1.39 42.00
CA GLY A 35 -7.83 1.67 43.43
C GLY A 35 -7.70 3.15 43.78
N LEU A 36 -6.91 3.90 43.01
CA LEU A 36 -6.81 5.35 43.17
C LEU A 36 -8.11 6.05 42.76
N VAL A 37 -8.71 5.63 41.65
CA VAL A 37 -10.01 6.16 41.18
C VAL A 37 -11.12 5.85 42.19
N ASP A 38 -11.14 4.65 42.76
CA ASP A 38 -12.11 4.26 43.79
C ASP A 38 -11.93 5.02 45.10
N ALA A 39 -10.71 5.47 45.40
CA ALA A 39 -10.43 6.37 46.50
C ALA A 39 -10.89 7.82 46.25
N GLY A 40 -11.40 8.13 45.04
CA GLY A 40 -11.97 9.43 44.70
C GLY A 40 -10.93 10.53 44.53
N ILE A 41 -9.72 10.19 44.07
CA ILE A 41 -8.68 11.20 43.85
C ILE A 41 -9.13 12.24 42.80
N THR A 42 -8.80 13.50 43.04
CA THR A 42 -9.06 14.61 42.10
C THR A 42 -7.80 15.08 41.39
N GLU A 43 -6.63 14.76 41.94
CA GLU A 43 -5.32 15.05 41.36
C GLU A 43 -4.52 13.74 41.23
N ILE A 44 -3.88 13.52 40.09
CA ILE A 44 -3.10 12.31 39.87
C ILE A 44 -1.77 12.36 40.62
N PRO A 45 -1.29 11.23 41.19
CA PRO A 45 0.04 11.16 41.79
C PRO A 45 1.14 11.51 40.80
N ARG A 46 2.25 12.06 41.30
CA ARG A 46 3.33 12.61 40.44
C ARG A 46 3.96 11.55 39.55
N ILE A 47 4.01 10.30 40.03
CA ILE A 47 4.50 9.16 39.26
C ILE A 47 3.75 8.95 37.94
N PHE A 48 2.51 9.43 37.78
CA PHE A 48 1.71 9.30 36.56
C PHE A 48 1.77 10.53 35.63
N ILE A 49 2.47 11.60 36.03
CA ILE A 49 2.58 12.82 35.21
C ILE A 49 3.63 12.59 34.11
N HIS A 50 3.19 12.50 32.86
CA HIS A 50 4.03 12.34 31.68
C HIS A 50 4.49 13.70 31.12
N PRO A 51 5.80 13.89 30.83
CA PRO A 51 6.31 15.10 30.18
C PRO A 51 5.63 15.38 28.83
N GLU A 52 5.34 14.31 28.08
CA GLU A 52 4.67 14.35 26.77
C GLU A 52 3.17 14.71 26.86
N GLY A 53 2.53 14.59 28.04
CA GLY A 53 1.11 14.96 28.23
C GLY A 53 0.87 16.47 28.14
N SER A 54 1.87 17.28 28.53
CA SER A 54 1.77 18.75 28.55
C SER A 54 1.90 19.43 27.17
N GLY A 55 2.18 18.67 26.10
CA GLY A 55 2.40 19.19 24.75
C GLY A 55 1.11 19.37 23.96
N LYS A 56 0.89 20.57 23.41
CA LYS A 56 -0.08 20.77 22.34
C LYS A 56 0.18 19.73 21.23
N SER A 57 -0.86 18.99 20.84
CA SER A 57 -0.79 18.12 19.65
C SER A 57 -0.20 18.92 18.48
N PRO A 58 0.78 18.37 17.74
CA PRO A 58 1.28 19.02 16.53
C PRO A 58 0.09 19.32 15.61
N SER A 59 0.07 20.52 15.01
CA SER A 59 -0.91 20.85 13.99
C SER A 59 -0.81 19.83 12.86
N LEU A 60 -1.83 18.98 12.74
CA LEU A 60 -1.94 17.96 11.71
C LEU A 60 -2.13 18.64 10.35
N GLU A 61 -1.11 18.57 9.50
CA GLU A 61 -1.34 18.61 8.06
C GLU A 61 -2.07 17.30 7.70
N GLU A 62 -3.32 17.40 7.24
CA GLU A 62 -4.17 16.24 6.93
C GLU A 62 -3.66 15.51 5.68
N LYS A 63 -2.72 14.59 5.88
CA LYS A 63 -2.48 13.49 4.93
C LYS A 63 -3.49 12.39 5.20
N HIS A 64 -4.28 12.04 4.19
CA HIS A 64 -5.30 11.01 4.29
C HIS A 64 -4.65 9.62 4.18
N PHE A 65 -4.36 8.99 5.32
CA PHE A 65 -3.85 7.61 5.37
C PHE A 65 -5.01 6.61 5.42
N ILE A 66 -4.97 5.57 4.59
CA ILE A 66 -5.98 4.49 4.56
C ILE A 66 -5.45 3.29 5.36
N PHE A 67 -5.99 3.06 6.56
CA PHE A 67 -5.61 1.92 7.41
C PHE A 67 -5.99 0.58 6.75
N PRO A 68 -5.10 -0.42 6.63
CA PRO A 68 -5.39 -1.65 5.91
C PRO A 68 -6.49 -2.47 6.56
N LEU A 69 -7.46 -2.92 5.76
CA LEU A 69 -8.58 -3.74 6.16
C LEU A 69 -8.61 -5.01 5.31
N ILE A 70 -8.47 -6.17 5.95
CA ILE A 70 -8.34 -7.48 5.30
C ILE A 70 -9.54 -8.33 5.65
N ASP A 71 -10.20 -8.86 4.63
CA ASP A 71 -11.38 -9.71 4.77
C ASP A 71 -10.99 -11.20 4.66
N LEU A 72 -11.16 -11.97 5.74
CA LEU A 72 -10.83 -13.40 5.79
C LEU A 72 -12.02 -14.31 5.38
N GLU A 73 -13.06 -13.78 4.73
CA GLU A 73 -14.19 -14.58 4.27
C GLU A 73 -13.81 -15.51 3.11
N ASN A 74 -14.30 -16.76 3.14
CA ASN A 74 -14.22 -17.73 2.04
C ASN A 74 -12.81 -18.16 1.59
N MET A 75 -11.79 -18.03 2.44
CA MET A 75 -10.38 -18.30 2.07
C MET A 75 -10.11 -19.66 1.45
N ASN A 76 -10.78 -20.71 1.91
CA ASN A 76 -10.50 -22.08 1.48
C ASN A 76 -11.24 -22.51 0.20
N ASN A 77 -12.09 -21.65 -0.37
CA ASN A 77 -13.02 -22.03 -1.44
C ASN A 77 -12.72 -21.36 -2.79
N ASP A 78 -11.85 -20.34 -2.82
CA ASP A 78 -11.53 -19.57 -4.02
C ASP A 78 -10.02 -19.27 -4.09
N PRO A 79 -9.27 -19.96 -4.98
CA PRO A 79 -7.83 -19.76 -5.14
C PRO A 79 -7.41 -18.34 -5.53
N VAL A 80 -8.29 -17.59 -6.21
CA VAL A 80 -8.01 -16.21 -6.61
C VAL A 80 -8.11 -15.29 -5.39
N LYS A 81 -9.16 -15.45 -4.58
CA LYS A 81 -9.30 -14.71 -3.31
C LYS A 81 -8.18 -15.08 -2.34
N HIS A 82 -7.83 -16.37 -2.20
CA HIS A 82 -6.71 -16.80 -1.37
C HIS A 82 -5.44 -16.04 -1.73
N LYS A 83 -5.10 -15.98 -3.02
CA LYS A 83 -3.91 -15.26 -3.49
C LYS A 83 -3.98 -13.76 -3.22
N GLU A 84 -5.16 -13.16 -3.37
CA GLU A 84 -5.38 -11.75 -3.04
C GLU A 84 -5.22 -11.47 -1.54
N MET A 85 -5.75 -12.33 -0.66
CA MET A 85 -5.58 -12.17 0.80
C MET A 85 -4.13 -12.37 1.24
N VAL A 86 -3.42 -13.35 0.65
CA VAL A 86 -1.99 -13.54 0.88
C VAL A 86 -1.22 -12.27 0.51
N LYS A 87 -1.57 -11.64 -0.63
CA LYS A 87 -0.99 -10.36 -1.03
C LYS A 87 -1.35 -9.23 -0.06
N GLN A 88 -2.62 -9.06 0.31
CA GLN A 88 -3.07 -8.01 1.22
C GLN A 88 -2.42 -8.10 2.60
N ILE A 89 -2.27 -9.32 3.14
CA ILE A 89 -1.55 -9.55 4.41
C ILE A 89 -0.07 -9.23 4.26
N GLY A 90 0.56 -9.64 3.16
CA GLY A 90 1.94 -9.28 2.85
C GLY A 90 2.13 -7.76 2.80
N ASP A 91 1.35 -7.08 1.95
CA ASP A 91 1.41 -5.63 1.73
C ASP A 91 1.17 -4.87 3.03
N ALA A 92 0.15 -5.25 3.82
CA ALA A 92 -0.16 -4.57 5.08
C ALA A 92 0.88 -4.81 6.17
N SER A 93 1.47 -6.02 6.23
CA SER A 93 2.56 -6.33 7.16
C SER A 93 3.84 -5.57 6.79
N GLU A 94 4.13 -5.39 5.50
CA GLU A 94 5.31 -4.69 5.01
C GLU A 94 5.19 -3.16 5.16
N THR A 95 4.03 -2.59 4.87
CA THR A 95 3.85 -1.14 4.78
C THR A 95 3.36 -0.51 6.08
N TRP A 96 2.48 -1.18 6.82
CA TRP A 96 1.87 -0.62 8.04
C TRP A 96 2.36 -1.27 9.33
N GLY A 97 2.68 -2.57 9.31
CA GLY A 97 2.88 -3.35 10.54
C GLY A 97 1.62 -3.52 11.40
N PHE A 98 0.50 -2.92 10.97
CA PHE A 98 -0.82 -2.95 11.59
C PHE A 98 -1.87 -3.11 10.50
N PHE A 99 -2.83 -4.00 10.73
CA PHE A 99 -3.99 -4.15 9.85
C PHE A 99 -5.20 -4.65 10.63
N GLN A 100 -6.38 -4.33 10.12
CA GLN A 100 -7.63 -4.80 10.69
C GLN A 100 -8.10 -6.03 9.93
N VAL A 101 -8.45 -7.10 10.63
CA VAL A 101 -9.09 -8.28 10.02
C VAL A 101 -10.60 -8.27 10.26
N ILE A 102 -11.36 -8.67 9.25
CA ILE A 102 -12.80 -8.87 9.33
C ILE A 102 -13.18 -10.26 8.83
N ASN A 103 -14.40 -10.71 9.17
CA ASN A 103 -14.90 -12.05 8.83
C ASN A 103 -13.96 -13.19 9.24
N HIS A 104 -13.20 -12.98 10.31
CA HIS A 104 -12.18 -13.88 10.84
C HIS A 104 -12.75 -15.11 11.59
N GLY A 105 -14.08 -15.26 11.65
CA GLY A 105 -14.73 -16.46 12.19
C GLY A 105 -14.81 -16.58 13.72
N ILE A 106 -14.39 -15.57 14.49
CA ILE A 106 -14.64 -15.51 15.93
C ILE A 106 -16.04 -14.90 16.16
N PRO A 107 -16.95 -15.56 16.89
CA PRO A 107 -18.29 -15.02 17.13
C PRO A 107 -18.24 -13.68 17.86
N VAL A 108 -19.06 -12.71 17.42
CA VAL A 108 -19.15 -11.38 18.05
C VAL A 108 -19.54 -11.49 19.53
N SER A 109 -20.41 -12.46 19.87
CA SER A 109 -20.78 -12.73 21.26
C SER A 109 -19.58 -13.09 22.14
N VAL A 110 -18.56 -13.78 21.60
CA VAL A 110 -17.33 -14.13 22.32
C VAL A 110 -16.46 -12.88 22.52
N LEU A 111 -16.35 -12.01 21.49
CA LEU A 111 -15.61 -10.75 21.59
C LEU A 111 -16.23 -9.81 22.65
N ASP A 112 -17.53 -9.60 22.58
CA ASP A 112 -18.26 -8.73 23.51
C ASP A 112 -18.17 -9.26 24.94
N GLU A 113 -18.35 -10.58 25.11
CA GLU A 113 -18.29 -11.20 26.42
C GLU A 113 -16.87 -11.21 26.98
N MET A 114 -15.82 -11.27 26.14
CA MET A 114 -14.44 -11.14 26.58
C MET A 114 -14.17 -9.74 27.16
N LEU A 115 -14.62 -8.68 26.49
CA LEU A 115 -14.52 -7.30 27.00
C LEU A 115 -15.28 -7.12 28.32
N ARG A 116 -16.51 -7.67 28.42
CA ARG A 116 -17.30 -7.66 29.66
C ARG A 116 -16.64 -8.48 30.76
N GLY A 117 -16.08 -9.65 30.44
CA GLY A 117 -15.37 -10.51 31.37
C GLY A 117 -14.14 -9.83 31.97
N ALA A 118 -13.31 -9.21 31.13
CA ALA A 118 -12.20 -8.40 31.59
C ALA A 118 -12.67 -7.26 32.50
N ARG A 119 -13.70 -6.51 32.09
CA ARG A 119 -14.28 -5.43 32.91
C ARG A 119 -14.78 -5.92 34.27
N ARG A 120 -15.48 -7.05 34.33
CA ARG A 120 -15.92 -7.68 35.59
C ARG A 120 -14.76 -7.94 36.53
N PHE A 121 -13.63 -8.44 36.02
CA PHE A 121 -12.44 -8.65 36.85
C PHE A 121 -11.91 -7.34 37.43
N PHE A 122 -11.71 -6.29 36.61
CA PHE A 122 -11.14 -5.03 37.11
C PHE A 122 -12.07 -4.25 38.05
N GLU A 123 -13.38 -4.43 37.91
CA GLU A 123 -14.41 -3.82 38.76
C GLU A 123 -14.70 -4.60 40.05
N GLN A 124 -14.09 -5.79 40.25
CA GLN A 124 -14.20 -6.53 41.50
C GLN A 124 -13.52 -5.82 42.67
N ASP A 125 -13.94 -6.22 43.88
CA ASP A 125 -13.32 -5.80 45.13
C ASP A 125 -11.81 -6.10 45.13
N ILE A 126 -11.05 -5.18 45.71
CA ILE A 126 -9.59 -5.25 45.79
C ILE A 126 -9.10 -6.55 46.45
N GLU A 127 -9.81 -7.10 47.42
CA GLU A 127 -9.42 -8.34 48.12
C GLU A 127 -9.49 -9.58 47.20
N ILE A 128 -10.31 -9.53 46.15
CA ILE A 128 -10.34 -10.57 45.11
C ILE A 128 -9.15 -10.38 44.16
N LYS A 129 -8.94 -9.16 43.64
CA LYS A 129 -7.87 -8.86 42.68
C LYS A 129 -6.46 -9.05 43.28
N LYS A 130 -6.28 -8.74 44.57
CA LYS A 130 -5.00 -8.89 45.30
C LYS A 130 -4.41 -10.29 45.26
N GLN A 131 -5.25 -11.32 45.09
CA GLN A 131 -4.82 -12.72 44.99
C GLN A 131 -3.97 -12.96 43.73
N TYR A 132 -4.28 -12.21 42.67
CA TYR A 132 -3.58 -12.23 41.40
C TYR A 132 -2.46 -11.19 41.32
N TYR A 133 -2.32 -10.31 42.33
CA TYR A 133 -1.32 -9.25 42.31
C TYR A 133 0.09 -9.78 42.55
N HIS A 134 0.91 -9.83 41.49
CA HIS A 134 2.30 -10.28 41.56
C HIS A 134 3.20 -9.44 40.64
N ARG A 135 4.48 -9.32 41.01
CA ARG A 135 5.57 -8.82 40.14
C ARG A 135 6.54 -9.93 39.71
N ASP A 136 6.19 -11.17 40.05
CA ASP A 136 6.89 -12.37 39.60
C ASP A 136 6.24 -12.87 38.31
N TYR A 137 6.92 -12.64 37.19
CA TYR A 137 6.44 -12.99 35.86
C TYR A 137 6.71 -14.45 35.46
N THR A 138 7.26 -15.26 36.38
CA THR A 138 7.29 -16.72 36.19
C THR A 138 5.91 -17.35 36.41
N LYS A 139 4.98 -16.62 37.05
CA LYS A 139 3.59 -17.03 37.19
C LYS A 139 2.83 -16.90 35.88
N ARG A 140 1.94 -17.86 35.64
CA ARG A 140 1.14 -17.91 34.43
C ARG A 140 0.03 -16.87 34.40
N VAL A 141 -0.51 -16.47 35.56
CA VAL A 141 -1.57 -15.47 35.68
C VAL A 141 -1.15 -14.38 36.65
N VAL A 142 -1.10 -13.14 36.18
CA VAL A 142 -0.59 -12.00 36.94
C VAL A 142 -1.43 -10.76 36.69
N PHE A 143 -1.90 -10.13 37.76
CA PHE A 143 -2.49 -8.80 37.76
C PHE A 143 -1.47 -7.80 38.33
N ASN A 144 -1.28 -6.65 37.70
CA ASN A 144 -0.54 -5.52 38.28
C ASN A 144 -0.78 -4.23 37.48
N SER A 145 -0.19 -3.14 37.93
CA SER A 145 -0.06 -1.92 37.13
C SER A 145 1.40 -1.74 36.76
N ASN A 146 1.65 -1.66 35.45
CA ASN A 146 2.95 -1.47 34.82
C ASN A 146 3.95 -2.61 35.14
N PHE A 147 4.26 -3.42 34.12
CA PHE A 147 5.23 -4.51 34.23
C PHE A 147 6.64 -4.02 34.59
N ASP A 148 6.95 -2.79 34.21
CA ASP A 148 8.23 -2.12 34.34
C ASP A 148 8.21 -0.99 35.40
N LEU A 149 7.30 -1.04 36.39
CA LEU A 149 7.12 0.04 37.39
C LEU A 149 8.43 0.53 38.04
N TYR A 150 9.36 -0.37 38.32
CA TYR A 150 10.66 -0.06 38.95
C TYR A 150 11.82 0.04 37.95
N SER A 151 11.52 0.09 36.65
CA SER A 151 12.53 0.29 35.62
C SER A 151 13.15 1.68 35.80
N PRO A 152 14.49 1.80 35.88
CA PRO A 152 15.14 3.10 35.93
C PRO A 152 14.84 3.95 34.69
N LYS A 153 14.55 3.30 33.54
CA LYS A 153 14.21 3.95 32.28
C LYS A 153 12.81 4.58 32.23
N ALA A 154 11.91 4.20 33.14
CA ALA A 154 10.53 4.70 33.14
C ALA A 154 10.48 6.09 33.81
N ILE A 155 10.49 7.16 33.02
CA ILE A 155 10.41 8.55 33.53
C ILE A 155 9.07 8.79 34.26
N SER A 156 7.99 8.20 33.75
CA SER A 156 6.64 8.25 34.33
C SER A 156 5.95 6.89 34.17
N VAL A 157 4.96 6.62 35.01
CA VAL A 157 4.18 5.38 35.07
C VAL A 157 2.91 5.55 34.25
N ASN A 158 2.50 4.49 33.53
CA ASN A 158 1.30 4.53 32.73
C ASN A 158 0.03 4.39 33.59
N TRP A 159 -1.02 5.11 33.20
CA TRP A 159 -2.35 5.09 33.83
C TRP A 159 -3.16 3.88 33.35
N SER A 160 -2.71 2.67 33.72
CA SER A 160 -3.34 1.42 33.33
C SER A 160 -3.15 0.31 34.36
N ASP A 161 -4.14 -0.59 34.40
CA ASP A 161 -4.09 -1.87 35.09
C ASP A 161 -4.10 -3.02 34.07
N SER A 162 -3.37 -4.10 34.37
CA SER A 162 -3.16 -5.20 33.42
C SER A 162 -3.38 -6.55 34.09
N LEU A 163 -4.08 -7.45 33.39
CA LEU A 163 -4.18 -8.88 33.71
C LEU A 163 -3.53 -9.69 32.59
N TYR A 164 -2.40 -10.30 32.89
CA TYR A 164 -1.63 -11.14 31.98
C TYR A 164 -1.89 -12.62 32.25
N SER A 165 -2.06 -13.43 31.21
CA SER A 165 -2.33 -14.87 31.28
C SER A 165 -1.58 -15.64 30.18
N THR A 166 -0.68 -16.54 30.56
CA THR A 166 0.04 -17.46 29.66
C THR A 166 -0.81 -18.71 29.41
N MET A 167 -1.37 -18.83 28.20
CA MET A 167 -2.33 -19.87 27.82
C MET A 167 -1.69 -21.13 27.22
N GLY A 168 -0.51 -21.01 26.59
CA GLY A 168 0.27 -22.11 26.02
C GLY A 168 1.79 -21.92 26.17
N PRO A 169 2.63 -22.89 25.77
CA PRO A 169 2.28 -24.11 25.04
C PRO A 169 1.63 -25.19 25.92
N ASP A 170 1.94 -25.24 27.21
CA ASP A 170 1.30 -26.16 28.14
C ASP A 170 -0.12 -25.68 28.50
N PRO A 171 -1.13 -26.57 28.60
CA PRO A 171 -2.47 -26.17 29.03
C PRO A 171 -2.46 -25.48 30.39
N LEU A 172 -3.12 -24.33 30.51
CA LEU A 172 -3.33 -23.66 31.80
C LEU A 172 -4.36 -24.44 32.62
N ASN A 173 -4.12 -24.60 33.92
CA ASN A 173 -5.17 -25.06 34.82
C ASN A 173 -6.24 -23.95 34.92
N PRO A 174 -7.50 -24.18 34.50
CA PRO A 174 -8.53 -23.13 34.50
C PRO A 174 -8.76 -22.49 35.88
N GLU A 175 -8.47 -23.22 36.97
CA GLU A 175 -8.59 -22.69 38.33
C GLU A 175 -7.59 -21.57 38.66
N GLU A 176 -6.51 -21.44 37.89
CA GLU A 176 -5.56 -20.33 38.02
C GLU A 176 -6.10 -19.01 37.46
N LEU A 177 -7.16 -19.03 36.64
CA LEU A 177 -7.79 -17.82 36.10
C LEU A 177 -8.83 -17.24 37.06
N PRO A 178 -9.01 -15.90 37.07
CA PRO A 178 -10.08 -15.25 37.82
C PRO A 178 -11.45 -15.76 37.38
N GLU A 179 -12.28 -16.16 38.36
CA GLU A 179 -13.63 -16.70 38.12
C GLU A 179 -14.48 -15.76 37.23
N ALA A 180 -14.32 -14.45 37.39
CA ALA A 180 -15.07 -13.41 36.66
C ALA A 180 -14.89 -13.46 35.13
N CYS A 181 -13.76 -13.99 34.65
CA CYS A 181 -13.42 -14.06 33.23
C CYS A 181 -12.93 -15.44 32.77
N ARG A 182 -12.87 -16.44 33.66
CA ARG A 182 -12.28 -17.76 33.39
C ARG A 182 -12.83 -18.45 32.15
N GLU A 183 -14.15 -18.66 32.10
CA GLU A 183 -14.79 -19.41 31.01
C GLU A 183 -14.59 -18.72 29.67
N ILE A 184 -14.85 -17.41 29.63
CA ILE A 184 -14.74 -16.64 28.39
C ILE A 184 -13.29 -16.46 27.93
N LEU A 185 -12.32 -16.35 28.84
CA LEU A 185 -10.90 -16.25 28.49
C LEU A 185 -10.39 -17.58 27.89
N MET A 186 -10.88 -18.72 28.41
CA MET A 186 -10.60 -20.03 27.81
C MET A 186 -11.22 -20.16 26.42
N GLU A 187 -12.50 -19.81 26.25
CA GLU A 187 -13.18 -19.84 24.94
C GLU A 187 -12.52 -18.91 23.92
N TYR A 188 -12.26 -17.66 24.31
CA TYR A 188 -11.59 -16.66 23.49
C TYR A 188 -10.18 -17.11 23.07
N SER A 189 -9.41 -17.71 23.98
CA SER A 189 -8.07 -18.22 23.66
C SER A 189 -8.09 -19.29 22.58
N HIS A 190 -9.08 -20.20 22.59
CA HIS A 190 -9.23 -21.21 21.54
C HIS A 190 -9.50 -20.59 20.17
N HIS A 191 -10.40 -19.61 20.12
CA HIS A 191 -10.74 -18.89 18.89
C HIS A 191 -9.57 -18.09 18.34
N VAL A 192 -8.87 -17.35 19.19
CA VAL A 192 -7.70 -16.54 18.83
C VAL A 192 -6.55 -17.43 18.38
N LYS A 193 -6.32 -18.58 19.04
CA LYS A 193 -5.30 -19.54 18.62
C LYS A 193 -5.55 -20.05 17.20
N LYS A 194 -6.79 -20.42 16.89
CA LYS A 194 -7.17 -20.88 15.55
C LYS A 194 -6.95 -19.80 14.50
N MET A 195 -7.40 -18.58 14.78
CA MET A 195 -7.21 -17.43 13.88
C MET A 195 -5.72 -17.12 13.69
N GLY A 196 -4.92 -17.18 14.76
CA GLY A 196 -3.49 -16.95 14.70
C GLY A 196 -2.76 -17.97 13.81
N CYS A 197 -3.12 -19.26 13.90
CA CYS A 197 -2.59 -20.28 12.98
C CYS A 197 -2.91 -19.97 11.52
N THR A 198 -4.14 -19.54 11.23
CA THR A 198 -4.55 -19.16 9.88
C THR A 198 -3.79 -17.94 9.37
N LEU A 199 -3.56 -16.92 10.20
CA LEU A 199 -2.74 -15.76 9.83
C LEU A 199 -1.29 -16.15 9.57
N LEU A 200 -0.71 -17.04 10.38
CA LEU A 200 0.64 -17.57 10.17
C LEU A 200 0.77 -18.35 8.85
N GLU A 201 -0.27 -19.08 8.44
CA GLU A 201 -0.29 -19.76 7.14
C GLU A 201 -0.25 -18.75 5.99
N LEU A 202 -1.11 -17.73 6.03
CA LEU A 202 -1.16 -16.68 5.00
C LEU A 202 0.13 -15.85 4.96
N MET A 203 0.70 -15.52 6.13
CA MET A 203 1.99 -14.83 6.24
C MET A 203 3.15 -15.70 5.71
N SER A 204 3.12 -17.02 5.94
CA SER A 204 4.11 -17.93 5.34
C SER A 204 4.02 -17.88 3.81
N GLU A 205 2.82 -17.92 3.26
CA GLU A 205 2.59 -17.83 1.81
C GLU A 205 2.98 -16.47 1.23
N SER A 206 2.75 -15.37 1.96
CA SER A 206 3.12 -14.03 1.49
C SER A 206 4.64 -13.85 1.42
N LEU A 207 5.38 -14.59 2.24
CA LEU A 207 6.84 -14.69 2.20
C LEU A 207 7.35 -15.66 1.11
N GLY A 208 6.46 -16.25 0.30
CA GLY A 208 6.80 -17.25 -0.71
C GLY A 208 7.18 -18.62 -0.15
N LEU A 209 6.85 -18.89 1.11
CA LEU A 209 7.12 -20.16 1.80
C LEU A 209 5.90 -21.09 1.69
N LYS A 210 6.08 -22.33 2.14
CA LYS A 210 4.93 -23.25 2.28
C LYS A 210 3.99 -22.72 3.38
N PRO A 211 2.65 -22.88 3.25
CA PRO A 211 1.70 -22.43 4.28
C PRO A 211 2.05 -22.95 5.69
N SER A 212 2.58 -24.18 5.79
CA SER A 212 2.95 -24.79 7.06
C SER A 212 4.28 -24.28 7.66
N HIS A 213 5.05 -23.43 6.98
CA HIS A 213 6.44 -23.17 7.35
C HIS A 213 6.59 -22.52 8.73
N LEU A 214 5.87 -21.43 9.01
CA LEU A 214 5.96 -20.78 10.34
C LEU A 214 5.38 -21.67 11.45
N LYS A 215 4.43 -22.54 11.12
CA LYS A 215 3.91 -23.55 12.05
C LYS A 215 4.95 -24.62 12.36
N GLU A 216 5.71 -25.08 11.37
CA GLU A 216 6.82 -26.03 11.53
C GLU A 216 7.99 -25.45 12.35
N MET A 217 8.12 -24.13 12.40
CA MET A 217 9.05 -23.41 13.26
C MET A 217 8.53 -23.20 14.69
N GLU A 218 7.40 -23.82 15.05
CA GLU A 218 6.78 -23.71 16.38
C GLU A 218 6.29 -22.29 16.75
N CYS A 219 6.16 -21.38 15.77
CA CYS A 219 5.68 -20.01 16.00
C CYS A 219 4.24 -19.97 16.52
N SER A 220 3.46 -21.03 16.26
CA SER A 220 2.09 -21.19 16.75
C SER A 220 1.98 -21.91 18.08
N GLU A 221 3.06 -22.19 18.82
CA GLU A 221 2.97 -22.96 20.07
C GLU A 221 2.63 -22.08 21.29
N GLY A 222 3.17 -20.87 21.37
CA GLY A 222 2.87 -19.89 22.41
C GLY A 222 1.51 -19.19 22.24
N LEU A 223 0.85 -18.83 23.35
CA LEU A 223 -0.25 -17.85 23.37
C LEU A 223 -0.29 -17.21 24.76
N SER A 224 -0.24 -15.88 24.79
CA SER A 224 -0.48 -15.08 25.99
C SER A 224 -1.62 -14.11 25.73
N ILE A 225 -2.41 -13.82 26.76
CA ILE A 225 -3.50 -12.84 26.72
C ILE A 225 -3.20 -11.76 27.74
N LEU A 226 -3.19 -10.51 27.27
CA LEU A 226 -3.04 -9.32 28.11
C LEU A 226 -4.33 -8.50 28.05
N CYS A 227 -5.05 -8.43 29.17
CA CYS A 227 -6.20 -7.53 29.32
C CYS A 227 -5.71 -6.23 29.95
N ASN A 228 -5.76 -5.12 29.21
CA ASN A 228 -5.47 -3.79 29.74
C ASN A 228 -6.78 -3.06 30.08
N TYR A 229 -6.77 -2.37 31.22
CA TYR A 229 -7.89 -1.58 31.72
C TYR A 229 -7.41 -0.18 32.06
N TYR A 230 -8.15 0.82 31.57
CA TYR A 230 -7.82 2.24 31.70
C TYR A 230 -8.90 2.93 32.54
N PRO A 231 -8.70 3.06 33.86
CA PRO A 231 -9.64 3.78 34.72
C PRO A 231 -9.78 5.25 34.27
N ALA A 232 -10.95 5.85 34.46
CA ALA A 232 -11.16 7.27 34.14
C ALA A 232 -10.14 8.15 34.92
N CYS A 233 -9.34 8.93 34.18
CA CYS A 233 -8.32 9.79 34.77
C CYS A 233 -8.91 11.18 35.09
N PRO A 234 -8.71 11.74 36.30
CA PRO A 234 -9.17 13.08 36.63
C PRO A 234 -8.36 14.20 35.95
N GLN A 235 -7.13 13.90 35.51
CA GLN A 235 -6.23 14.83 34.80
C GLN A 235 -5.67 14.17 33.54
N PRO A 236 -6.51 13.87 32.53
CA PRO A 236 -6.13 13.11 31.35
C PRO A 236 -5.06 13.80 30.49
N GLU A 237 -4.92 15.12 30.60
CA GLU A 237 -3.86 15.89 29.95
C GLU A 237 -2.47 15.67 30.56
N LEU A 238 -2.38 15.07 31.74
CA LEU A 238 -1.10 14.82 32.41
C LEU A 238 -0.68 13.35 32.36
N ALA A 239 -1.57 12.43 32.00
CA ALA A 239 -1.34 10.99 32.06
C ALA A 239 -1.42 10.31 30.70
N ILE A 240 -0.72 9.19 30.53
CA ILE A 240 -0.78 8.34 29.34
C ILE A 240 -1.21 6.94 29.76
N GLY A 241 -2.16 6.34 29.02
CA GLY A 241 -2.69 5.01 29.31
C GLY A 241 -1.66 3.89 29.14
N VAL A 242 -0.95 3.85 28.00
CA VAL A 242 0.27 3.06 27.79
C VAL A 242 1.20 3.90 26.91
N SER A 243 2.46 4.04 27.32
CA SER A 243 3.48 4.76 26.56
C SER A 243 3.74 4.12 25.19
N LYS A 244 4.30 4.89 24.25
CA LYS A 244 4.71 4.38 22.93
C LYS A 244 5.65 3.17 23.07
N HIS A 245 5.36 2.09 22.36
CA HIS A 245 6.11 0.84 22.40
C HIS A 245 5.87 0.02 21.12
N THR A 246 6.69 -1.01 20.94
CA THR A 246 6.43 -2.13 20.03
C THR A 246 6.20 -3.40 20.84
N ASP A 247 5.37 -4.30 20.33
CA ASP A 247 5.17 -5.61 20.95
C ASP A 247 6.40 -6.52 20.74
N ASN A 248 6.63 -7.42 21.68
CA ASN A 248 7.78 -8.33 21.69
C ASN A 248 7.42 -9.77 21.25
N ASP A 249 6.23 -9.96 20.69
CA ASP A 249 5.72 -11.23 20.19
C ASP A 249 5.91 -11.38 18.67
N PHE A 250 5.47 -12.52 18.10
CA PHE A 250 5.49 -12.71 16.64
C PHE A 250 4.46 -11.82 15.93
N PHE A 251 3.27 -11.71 16.51
CA PHE A 251 2.24 -10.73 16.17
C PHE A 251 1.18 -10.70 17.27
N THR A 252 0.62 -9.52 17.53
CA THR A 252 -0.46 -9.32 18.49
C THR A 252 -1.82 -9.28 17.78
N ILE A 253 -2.84 -9.94 18.36
CA ILE A 253 -4.25 -9.78 17.98
C ILE A 253 -4.92 -8.90 19.03
N LEU A 254 -5.24 -7.66 18.65
CA LEU A 254 -5.87 -6.69 19.56
C LEU A 254 -7.40 -6.67 19.43
N LEU A 255 -8.09 -6.90 20.54
CA LEU A 255 -9.51 -6.63 20.69
C LEU A 255 -9.70 -5.34 21.50
N GLN A 256 -10.23 -4.30 20.84
CA GLN A 256 -10.45 -2.97 21.44
C GLN A 256 -11.94 -2.71 21.68
N ASP A 257 -12.25 -2.00 22.76
CA ASP A 257 -13.60 -1.50 23.04
C ASP A 257 -13.98 -0.30 22.12
N ASP A 258 -15.07 0.36 22.43
CA ASP A 258 -15.64 1.48 21.70
C ASP A 258 -15.13 2.86 22.18
N ILE A 259 -14.30 2.92 23.23
CA ILE A 259 -13.78 4.18 23.79
C ILE A 259 -12.63 4.73 22.93
N GLY A 260 -11.91 3.86 22.21
CA GLY A 260 -10.80 4.27 21.35
C GLY A 260 -9.48 4.43 22.12
N GLY A 261 -8.60 5.31 21.64
CA GLY A 261 -7.36 5.70 22.35
C GLY A 261 -6.05 5.12 21.79
N LEU A 262 -6.09 4.04 21.00
CA LEU A 262 -4.90 3.53 20.31
C LEU A 262 -4.39 4.53 19.27
N GLN A 263 -3.08 4.77 19.27
CA GLN A 263 -2.38 5.56 18.27
C GLN A 263 -1.29 4.71 17.63
N VAL A 264 -1.26 4.70 16.30
CA VAL A 264 -0.23 4.05 15.50
C VAL A 264 0.65 5.14 14.90
N LEU A 265 1.95 5.08 15.14
CA LEU A 265 2.91 5.97 14.51
C LEU A 265 3.27 5.42 13.13
N HIS A 266 2.81 6.08 12.05
CA HIS A 266 3.09 5.67 10.67
C HIS A 266 3.67 6.84 9.89
N GLN A 267 4.82 6.65 9.24
CA GLN A 267 5.55 7.70 8.50
C GLN A 267 5.72 9.01 9.32
N ASN A 268 6.08 8.91 10.60
CA ASN A 268 6.19 10.03 11.56
C ASN A 268 4.89 10.80 11.85
N HIS A 269 3.72 10.27 11.47
CA HIS A 269 2.42 10.81 11.81
C HIS A 269 1.73 9.89 12.82
N PHE A 270 1.25 10.45 13.93
CA PHE A 270 0.41 9.70 14.86
C PHE A 270 -0.99 9.55 14.27
N ILE A 271 -1.26 8.39 13.73
CA ILE A 271 -2.58 8.01 13.26
C ILE A 271 -3.34 7.50 14.48
N LYS A 272 -4.29 8.30 14.97
CA LYS A 272 -5.26 7.80 15.93
C LYS A 272 -6.09 6.74 15.23
N ASN A 273 -6.13 5.54 15.80
CA ASN A 273 -7.18 4.60 15.50
C ASN A 273 -8.44 5.07 16.24
N THR A 274 -9.00 6.20 15.81
CA THR A 274 -10.35 6.61 16.18
C THR A 274 -11.30 5.70 15.44
N LYS A 275 -12.06 4.87 16.17
CA LYS A 275 -13.30 4.39 15.58
C LYS A 275 -14.12 5.61 15.19
N LYS A 276 -14.37 5.68 13.89
CA LYS A 276 -14.82 6.80 13.05
C LYS A 276 -13.76 7.89 12.83
N GLN A 277 -13.35 8.04 11.57
CA GLN A 277 -13.18 9.37 11.00
C GLN A 277 -14.51 10.13 11.23
N GLU A 278 -14.59 10.82 12.37
CA GLU A 278 -15.57 11.87 12.66
C GLU A 278 -14.91 13.20 12.30
N THR A 279 -15.32 13.79 11.17
CA THR A 279 -14.98 15.18 10.82
C THR A 279 -15.64 16.12 11.85
N LYS A 280 -14.85 16.80 12.69
CA LYS A 280 -15.36 17.92 13.53
C LYS A 280 -15.11 19.25 12.81
N MET A 281 -16.15 19.78 12.17
CA MET A 281 -16.22 21.15 11.65
C MET A 281 -16.38 22.17 12.78
N VAL A 282 -15.63 23.28 12.72
CA VAL A 282 -15.89 24.48 13.53
C VAL A 282 -16.99 25.29 12.84
N PHE A 283 -18.10 25.51 13.55
CA PHE A 283 -19.24 26.27 13.06
C PHE A 283 -18.99 27.78 13.17
N SER A 284 -19.33 28.52 12.11
CA SER A 284 -19.54 29.97 12.19
C SER A 284 -21.05 30.25 12.30
N SER A 285 -21.40 31.03 13.33
CA SER A 285 -22.67 31.72 13.58
C SER A 285 -23.98 30.91 13.50
N GLY A 286 -24.49 30.56 14.69
CA GLY A 286 -25.85 30.95 15.09
C GLY A 286 -27.01 30.09 14.62
N GLU A 287 -27.15 28.89 15.19
CA GLU A 287 -28.38 28.35 15.83
C GLU A 287 -28.12 26.89 16.24
N GLU A 288 -28.06 26.66 17.56
CA GLU A 288 -27.84 25.33 18.14
C GLU A 288 -29.09 24.46 17.98
N VAL A 289 -29.03 23.43 17.13
CA VAL A 289 -29.87 22.24 17.27
C VAL A 289 -28.98 21.12 17.80
N GLN A 290 -28.98 20.95 19.12
CA GLN A 290 -28.32 19.84 19.81
C GLN A 290 -28.95 18.51 19.40
N ALA A 291 -28.26 17.75 18.53
CA ALA A 291 -28.46 16.30 18.45
C ALA A 291 -27.62 15.64 19.55
N THR A 292 -28.24 15.36 20.68
CA THR A 292 -27.68 14.53 21.76
C THR A 292 -27.30 13.15 21.20
N PHE A 293 -26.01 12.86 21.10
CA PHE A 293 -25.47 11.54 20.77
C PHE A 293 -25.84 10.54 21.86
N GLN A 294 -26.46 9.42 21.48
CA GLN A 294 -26.83 8.35 22.38
C GLN A 294 -25.59 7.47 22.62
N GLN A 295 -25.04 7.51 23.83
CA GLN A 295 -23.75 6.91 24.24
C GLN A 295 -23.68 5.36 24.14
N ASN A 296 -24.66 4.69 23.53
CA ASN A 296 -24.83 3.23 23.50
C ASN A 296 -25.38 2.73 22.13
N TYR A 297 -25.07 3.40 21.03
CA TYR A 297 -25.60 3.02 19.71
C TYR A 297 -24.88 1.77 19.14
N ASP A 298 -25.52 0.61 19.28
CA ASP A 298 -25.07 -0.64 18.67
C ASP A 298 -25.64 -0.80 17.24
N ARG A 299 -24.82 -0.41 16.26
CA ARG A 299 -25.16 -0.54 14.84
C ARG A 299 -25.39 -1.99 14.41
N GLN A 300 -24.67 -2.97 14.97
CA GLN A 300 -24.85 -4.36 14.55
C GLN A 300 -26.19 -4.92 15.03
N SER A 301 -26.57 -4.61 16.28
CA SER A 301 -27.89 -4.96 16.78
C SER A 301 -29.01 -4.24 16.02
N GLU A 302 -28.83 -2.95 15.67
CA GLU A 302 -29.82 -2.24 14.86
C GLU A 302 -29.95 -2.83 13.45
N LEU A 303 -28.84 -3.13 12.77
CA LEU A 303 -28.84 -3.77 11.45
C LEU A 303 -29.46 -5.16 11.48
N LYS A 304 -29.11 -5.98 12.50
CA LYS A 304 -29.68 -7.31 12.68
C LYS A 304 -31.18 -7.23 12.96
N ALA A 305 -31.60 -6.33 13.86
CA ALA A 305 -33.02 -6.12 14.16
C ALA A 305 -33.78 -5.70 12.90
N PHE A 306 -33.21 -4.79 12.11
CA PHE A 306 -33.77 -4.36 10.82
C PHE A 306 -33.86 -5.52 9.81
N ASP A 307 -32.79 -6.28 9.63
CA ASP A 307 -32.72 -7.40 8.70
C ASP A 307 -33.67 -8.55 9.09
N ASP A 308 -33.77 -8.84 10.39
CA ASP A 308 -34.66 -9.85 10.97
C ASP A 308 -36.14 -9.51 10.71
N THR A 309 -36.49 -8.22 10.58
CA THR A 309 -37.85 -7.83 10.17
C THR A 309 -38.18 -8.29 8.76
N LYS A 310 -37.17 -8.39 7.89
CA LYS A 310 -37.31 -8.64 6.45
C LYS A 310 -38.28 -7.65 5.76
N ALA A 311 -38.49 -6.49 6.37
CA ALA A 311 -39.47 -5.50 5.96
C ALA A 311 -38.90 -4.48 4.97
N GLY A 312 -37.58 -4.30 5.01
CA GLY A 312 -36.88 -3.26 4.25
C GLY A 312 -37.15 -1.84 4.75
N VAL A 313 -36.56 -0.85 4.09
CA VAL A 313 -36.74 0.58 4.37
C VAL A 313 -38.20 1.00 4.22
N LYS A 314 -38.93 0.41 3.26
CA LYS A 314 -40.38 0.60 3.11
C LYS A 314 -41.13 0.23 4.40
N GLY A 315 -40.78 -0.90 5.02
CA GLY A 315 -41.38 -1.31 6.29
C GLY A 315 -41.08 -0.36 7.44
N VAL A 316 -39.88 0.25 7.44
CA VAL A 316 -39.52 1.31 8.40
C VAL A 316 -40.39 2.54 8.19
N VAL A 317 -40.59 2.99 6.94
CA VAL A 317 -41.46 4.13 6.63
C VAL A 317 -42.93 3.83 6.94
N ASP A 318 -43.42 2.62 6.65
CA ASP A 318 -44.79 2.19 6.97
C ASP A 318 -45.04 2.14 8.49
N ALA A 319 -43.98 1.98 9.30
CA ALA A 319 -44.04 2.08 10.77
C ALA A 319 -44.18 3.53 11.28
N GLY A 320 -44.23 4.53 10.39
CA GLY A 320 -44.52 5.93 10.74
C GLY A 320 -43.35 6.69 11.35
N ILE A 321 -42.11 6.34 10.99
CA ILE A 321 -40.93 7.03 11.49
C ILE A 321 -40.92 8.52 11.11
N THR A 322 -40.52 9.37 12.05
CA THR A 322 -40.33 10.81 11.83
C THR A 322 -38.86 11.20 11.80
N LYS A 323 -37.97 10.28 12.18
CA LYS A 323 -36.52 10.44 12.15
C LYS A 323 -35.88 9.25 11.46
N VAL A 324 -34.81 9.51 10.70
CA VAL A 324 -34.03 8.48 10.03
C VAL A 324 -33.26 7.68 11.10
N PRO A 325 -33.40 6.34 11.15
CA PRO A 325 -32.60 5.50 12.04
C PRO A 325 -31.10 5.67 11.78
N TRP A 326 -30.31 5.53 12.84
CA TRP A 326 -28.88 5.84 12.80
C TRP A 326 -28.13 5.02 11.74
N MET A 327 -28.53 3.76 11.48
CA MET A 327 -27.89 2.91 10.47
C MET A 327 -27.98 3.47 9.05
N PHE A 328 -28.88 4.41 8.78
CA PHE A 328 -29.05 5.08 7.49
C PHE A 328 -28.43 6.49 7.43
N ILE A 329 -27.91 7.02 8.55
CA ILE A 329 -27.36 8.38 8.60
C ILE A 329 -25.96 8.40 7.98
N HIS A 330 -25.78 9.13 6.88
CA HIS A 330 -24.51 9.28 6.18
C HIS A 330 -23.78 10.58 6.58
N PRO A 331 -22.43 10.62 6.48
CA PRO A 331 -21.66 11.84 6.69
C PRO A 331 -22.09 12.96 5.73
N GLN A 332 -22.15 14.21 6.21
CA GLN A 332 -22.61 15.36 5.41
C GLN A 332 -21.81 15.54 4.11
N GLU A 333 -20.50 15.30 4.10
CA GLU A 333 -19.64 15.35 2.90
C GLU A 333 -20.06 14.35 1.80
N SER A 334 -20.70 13.25 2.17
CA SER A 334 -21.20 12.25 1.21
C SER A 334 -22.51 12.66 0.54
N ILE A 335 -23.23 13.64 1.12
CA ILE A 335 -24.52 14.16 0.67
C ILE A 335 -24.35 15.54 0.02
N HIS A 336 -23.67 16.46 0.71
CA HIS A 336 -23.45 17.85 0.31
C HIS A 336 -22.05 18.06 -0.28
N ASN A 337 -22.00 18.07 -1.61
CA ASN A 337 -21.02 18.83 -2.40
C ASN A 337 -21.82 19.88 -3.18
N SER A 338 -22.40 20.87 -2.49
CA SER A 338 -22.96 22.03 -3.19
C SER A 338 -21.80 22.90 -3.66
N SER A 339 -21.65 22.96 -4.98
CA SER A 339 -20.72 23.79 -5.71
C SER A 339 -20.80 25.27 -5.30
N ASN A 340 -19.85 25.72 -4.50
CA ASN A 340 -19.41 27.11 -4.55
C ASN A 340 -18.45 27.26 -5.73
N SER A 341 -18.97 27.51 -6.94
CA SER A 341 -18.32 28.36 -7.97
C SER A 341 -19.01 28.23 -9.35
N THR A 342 -19.46 29.38 -9.86
CA THR A 342 -19.66 29.73 -11.29
C THR A 342 -20.37 28.70 -12.19
N GLU A 343 -21.66 28.94 -12.44
CA GLU A 343 -22.55 28.26 -13.38
C GLU A 343 -21.92 28.00 -14.77
N LYS A 344 -21.26 26.86 -14.97
CA LYS A 344 -21.22 26.22 -16.29
C LYS A 344 -22.43 25.32 -16.40
N LYS A 345 -23.37 25.67 -17.28
CA LYS A 345 -24.58 24.88 -17.53
C LYS A 345 -24.20 23.65 -18.37
N PHE A 346 -24.03 22.51 -17.73
CA PHE A 346 -23.83 21.24 -18.44
C PHE A 346 -25.13 20.78 -19.10
N ILE A 347 -25.04 20.24 -20.32
CA ILE A 347 -26.17 19.64 -21.03
C ILE A 347 -25.96 18.13 -21.01
N PHE A 348 -26.82 17.42 -20.26
CA PHE A 348 -26.75 15.96 -20.19
C PHE A 348 -27.05 15.36 -21.58
N PRO A 349 -26.27 14.38 -22.08
CA PRO A 349 -26.46 13.87 -23.43
C PRO A 349 -27.80 13.12 -23.58
N VAL A 350 -28.58 13.49 -24.59
CA VAL A 350 -29.82 12.80 -24.99
C VAL A 350 -29.70 12.39 -26.45
N ILE A 351 -29.87 11.09 -26.72
CA ILE A 351 -29.69 10.47 -28.03
C ILE A 351 -31.03 9.92 -28.51
N ASP A 352 -31.47 10.40 -29.65
CA ASP A 352 -32.69 9.92 -30.31
C ASP A 352 -32.37 8.71 -31.20
N LEU A 353 -32.96 7.55 -30.88
CA LEU A 353 -32.77 6.33 -31.65
C LEU A 353 -33.80 6.16 -32.78
N GLU A 354 -34.64 7.15 -33.07
CA GLU A 354 -35.66 7.03 -34.12
C GLU A 354 -35.03 6.80 -35.52
N GLY A 355 -35.27 5.61 -36.06
CA GLY A 355 -34.87 5.26 -37.43
C GLY A 355 -33.38 4.96 -37.58
N PHE A 356 -32.66 4.69 -36.49
CA PHE A 356 -31.24 4.27 -36.54
C PHE A 356 -31.01 3.03 -37.42
N ASP A 357 -32.01 2.16 -37.54
CA ASP A 357 -31.98 0.91 -38.32
C ASP A 357 -32.46 1.09 -39.77
N LYS A 358 -32.92 2.29 -40.17
CA LYS A 358 -33.58 2.54 -41.45
C LYS A 358 -32.84 3.53 -42.35
N ASP A 359 -32.12 4.48 -41.77
CA ASP A 359 -31.43 5.55 -42.49
C ASP A 359 -29.93 5.52 -42.16
N PRO A 360 -29.04 5.17 -43.12
CA PRO A 360 -27.59 5.11 -42.89
C PRO A 360 -26.97 6.44 -42.42
N ILE A 361 -27.56 7.59 -42.80
CA ILE A 361 -27.05 8.89 -42.37
C ILE A 361 -27.38 9.10 -40.89
N LYS A 362 -28.63 8.85 -40.50
CA LYS A 362 -29.04 8.90 -39.09
C LYS A 362 -28.30 7.88 -38.25
N HIS A 363 -28.08 6.66 -38.76
CA HIS A 363 -27.32 5.63 -38.08
C HIS A 363 -25.94 6.14 -37.68
N LYS A 364 -25.19 6.69 -38.64
CA LYS A 364 -23.85 7.24 -38.39
C LYS A 364 -23.87 8.39 -37.38
N GLU A 365 -24.83 9.31 -37.50
CA GLU A 365 -25.00 10.41 -36.54
C GLU A 365 -25.24 9.89 -35.11
N ILE A 366 -26.05 8.83 -34.97
CA ILE A 366 -26.33 8.19 -33.68
C ILE A 366 -25.09 7.48 -33.14
N VAL A 367 -24.33 6.76 -33.98
CA VAL A 367 -23.05 6.14 -33.59
C VAL A 367 -22.07 7.19 -33.07
N ASP A 368 -21.92 8.32 -33.77
CA ASP A 368 -21.03 9.41 -33.35
C ASP A 368 -21.48 10.01 -31.99
N LYS A 369 -22.77 10.21 -31.77
CA LYS A 369 -23.31 10.67 -30.48
C LYS A 369 -23.09 9.67 -29.35
N VAL A 370 -23.26 8.37 -29.63
CA VAL A 370 -23.04 7.30 -28.65
C VAL A 370 -21.56 7.23 -28.27
N ARG A 371 -20.65 7.31 -29.24
CA ARG A 371 -19.21 7.38 -29.00
C ARG A 371 -18.87 8.57 -28.11
N ASP A 372 -19.22 9.79 -28.54
CA ASP A 372 -18.87 11.02 -27.82
C ASP A 372 -19.41 10.98 -26.38
N ALA A 373 -20.66 10.53 -26.18
CA ALA A 373 -21.22 10.39 -24.83
C ALA A 373 -20.52 9.33 -23.99
N SER A 374 -20.11 8.21 -24.58
CA SER A 374 -19.43 7.11 -23.87
C SER A 374 -17.98 7.46 -23.51
N GLU A 375 -17.29 8.26 -24.32
CA GLU A 375 -15.90 8.72 -24.08
C GLU A 375 -15.84 9.90 -23.09
N THR A 376 -16.82 10.80 -23.11
CA THR A 376 -16.75 12.06 -22.34
C THR A 376 -17.63 12.06 -21.09
N TRP A 377 -18.75 11.36 -21.10
CA TRP A 377 -19.69 11.29 -19.98
C TRP A 377 -19.75 9.93 -19.31
N GLY A 378 -19.53 8.84 -20.07
CA GLY A 378 -19.83 7.48 -19.61
C GLY A 378 -21.33 7.24 -19.34
N PHE A 379 -22.17 8.22 -19.62
CA PHE A 379 -23.60 8.29 -19.29
C PHE A 379 -24.36 9.08 -20.37
N PHE A 380 -25.54 8.59 -20.76
CA PHE A 380 -26.43 9.31 -21.67
C PHE A 380 -27.87 8.81 -21.56
N GLN A 381 -28.83 9.59 -22.05
CA GLN A 381 -30.21 9.17 -22.24
C GLN A 381 -30.45 8.72 -23.67
N VAL A 382 -31.29 7.70 -23.83
CA VAL A 382 -31.86 7.32 -25.12
C VAL A 382 -33.36 7.56 -25.13
N VAL A 383 -33.88 8.11 -26.22
CA VAL A 383 -35.32 8.28 -26.51
C VAL A 383 -35.66 7.59 -27.83
N ASN A 384 -36.95 7.33 -28.07
CA ASN A 384 -37.44 6.62 -29.26
C ASN A 384 -36.73 5.27 -29.50
N HIS A 385 -36.29 4.62 -28.43
CA HIS A 385 -35.54 3.36 -28.39
C HIS A 385 -36.38 2.10 -28.76
N GLY A 386 -37.64 2.28 -29.17
CA GLY A 386 -38.49 1.21 -29.68
C GLY A 386 -39.16 0.32 -28.62
N ILE A 387 -39.01 0.61 -27.32
CA ILE A 387 -39.81 -0.04 -26.26
C ILE A 387 -41.10 0.76 -26.08
N PRO A 388 -42.29 0.14 -26.15
CA PRO A 388 -43.55 0.86 -26.01
C PRO A 388 -43.66 1.56 -24.64
N LEU A 389 -44.12 2.81 -24.62
CA LEU A 389 -44.37 3.55 -23.37
C LEU A 389 -45.24 2.78 -22.36
N PRO A 390 -46.33 2.09 -22.76
CA PRO A 390 -47.12 1.30 -21.82
C PRO A 390 -46.32 0.18 -21.13
N VAL A 391 -45.29 -0.37 -21.79
CA VAL A 391 -44.43 -1.40 -21.20
C VAL A 391 -43.52 -0.78 -20.14
N LEU A 392 -42.95 0.41 -20.39
CA LEU A 392 -42.14 1.14 -19.40
C LEU A 392 -42.98 1.54 -18.18
N GLU A 393 -44.14 2.13 -18.42
CA GLU A 393 -45.08 2.55 -17.36
C GLU A 393 -45.54 1.36 -16.53
N GLU A 394 -45.96 0.27 -17.17
CA GLU A 394 -46.40 -0.94 -16.48
C GLU A 394 -45.23 -1.62 -15.74
N MET A 395 -43.99 -1.47 -16.21
CA MET A 395 -42.83 -2.01 -15.49
C MET A 395 -42.56 -1.24 -14.19
N LEU A 396 -42.60 0.10 -14.24
CA LEU A 396 -42.51 0.95 -13.05
C LEU A 396 -43.66 0.66 -12.07
N GLN A 397 -44.89 0.50 -12.59
CA GLN A 397 -46.05 0.14 -11.76
C GLN A 397 -45.95 -1.28 -11.21
N GLY A 398 -45.43 -2.23 -11.97
CA GLY A 398 -45.17 -3.59 -11.49
C GLY A 398 -44.18 -3.61 -10.33
N ALA A 399 -43.08 -2.86 -10.46
CA ALA A 399 -42.12 -2.65 -9.38
C ALA A 399 -42.78 -2.00 -8.16
N ARG A 400 -43.58 -0.94 -8.37
CA ARG A 400 -44.34 -0.25 -7.31
C ARG A 400 -45.23 -1.22 -6.53
N ARG A 401 -46.07 -1.97 -7.26
CA ARG A 401 -47.01 -2.94 -6.69
C ARG A 401 -46.28 -3.99 -5.87
N PHE A 402 -45.10 -4.45 -6.27
CA PHE A 402 -44.31 -5.39 -5.47
C PHE A 402 -43.94 -4.81 -4.10
N PHE A 403 -43.40 -3.58 -4.04
CA PHE A 403 -42.95 -2.98 -2.78
C PHE A 403 -44.10 -2.48 -1.90
N GLU A 404 -45.23 -2.12 -2.50
CA GLU A 404 -46.46 -1.69 -1.81
C GLU A 404 -47.34 -2.86 -1.34
N GLN A 405 -47.01 -4.11 -1.69
CA GLN A 405 -47.69 -5.30 -1.17
C GLN A 405 -47.42 -5.56 0.32
N ASP A 406 -48.27 -6.41 0.89
CA ASP A 406 -48.13 -6.93 2.25
C ASP A 406 -46.73 -7.54 2.47
N ILE A 407 -46.14 -7.24 3.62
CA ILE A 407 -44.81 -7.68 4.01
C ILE A 407 -44.66 -9.21 3.95
N GLU A 408 -45.70 -9.98 4.27
CA GLU A 408 -45.65 -11.45 4.26
C GLU A 408 -45.54 -12.03 2.83
N ILE A 409 -45.94 -11.27 1.81
CA ILE A 409 -45.70 -11.62 0.41
C ILE A 409 -44.24 -11.35 0.05
N LYS A 410 -43.73 -10.16 0.39
CA LYS A 410 -42.34 -9.75 0.10
C LYS A 410 -41.31 -10.64 0.80
N LYS A 411 -41.58 -11.05 2.05
CA LYS A 411 -40.74 -11.95 2.85
C LYS A 411 -40.41 -13.27 2.16
N ARG A 412 -41.27 -13.77 1.27
CA ARG A 412 -41.04 -15.02 0.51
C ARG A 412 -39.88 -14.90 -0.45
N TYR A 413 -39.60 -13.68 -0.91
CA TYR A 413 -38.50 -13.37 -1.80
C TYR A 413 -37.29 -12.85 -1.02
N TYR A 414 -37.42 -12.60 0.29
CA TYR A 414 -36.34 -12.06 1.09
C TYR A 414 -35.24 -13.08 1.27
N THR A 415 -34.07 -12.79 0.72
CA THR A 415 -32.91 -13.69 0.82
C THR A 415 -31.62 -12.92 0.64
N ARG A 416 -30.61 -13.28 1.44
CA ARG A 416 -29.22 -12.83 1.26
C ARG A 416 -28.37 -13.84 0.47
N ASP A 417 -28.97 -14.97 0.08
CA ASP A 417 -28.34 -15.97 -0.79
C ASP A 417 -28.24 -15.43 -2.21
N ASN A 418 -27.03 -15.05 -2.61
CA ASN A 418 -26.70 -14.50 -3.92
C ASN A 418 -26.72 -15.54 -5.05
N THR A 419 -26.93 -16.83 -4.75
CA THR A 419 -27.12 -17.88 -5.77
C THR A 419 -28.56 -17.94 -6.28
N LYS A 420 -29.51 -17.30 -5.59
CA LYS A 420 -30.91 -17.25 -6.00
C LYS A 420 -31.09 -16.33 -7.19
N LYS A 421 -31.85 -16.80 -8.19
CA LYS A 421 -32.20 -16.00 -9.38
C LYS A 421 -33.19 -14.88 -9.09
N VAL A 422 -33.90 -14.95 -7.96
CA VAL A 422 -34.85 -13.93 -7.51
C VAL A 422 -34.56 -13.64 -6.04
N ALA A 423 -34.23 -12.38 -5.72
CA ALA A 423 -33.88 -11.97 -4.37
C ALA A 423 -34.41 -10.58 -4.04
N HIS A 424 -35.15 -10.46 -2.95
CA HIS A 424 -35.52 -9.20 -2.34
C HIS A 424 -34.60 -8.91 -1.15
N VAL A 425 -33.99 -7.73 -1.13
CA VAL A 425 -33.13 -7.25 -0.04
C VAL A 425 -33.28 -5.75 0.11
N SER A 426 -32.98 -5.21 1.29
CA SER A 426 -32.81 -3.75 1.41
C SER A 426 -31.48 -3.32 0.79
N ASN A 427 -30.37 -3.84 1.33
CA ASN A 427 -29.01 -3.58 0.90
C ASN A 427 -28.25 -4.93 0.83
N PHE A 428 -27.60 -5.23 -0.30
CA PHE A 428 -26.78 -6.44 -0.44
C PHE A 428 -25.55 -6.40 0.48
N ASP A 429 -24.98 -5.21 0.63
CA ASP A 429 -23.84 -4.85 1.45
C ASP A 429 -24.23 -4.43 2.89
N LEU A 430 -25.45 -4.75 3.36
CA LEU A 430 -25.98 -4.28 4.66
C LEU A 430 -25.02 -4.53 5.84
N TYR A 431 -24.39 -5.71 5.86
CA TYR A 431 -23.45 -6.11 6.91
C TYR A 431 -21.98 -5.85 6.56
N SER A 432 -21.71 -5.26 5.39
CA SER A 432 -20.35 -4.94 5.00
C SER A 432 -19.80 -3.85 5.93
N LYS A 433 -18.63 -4.13 6.51
CA LYS A 433 -17.96 -3.21 7.44
C LYS A 433 -17.34 -2.00 6.73
N SER A 434 -17.14 -2.08 5.41
CA SER A 434 -16.73 -0.94 4.57
C SER A 434 -17.87 0.05 4.28
N VAL A 435 -19.09 -0.24 4.76
CA VAL A 435 -20.29 0.54 4.50
C VAL A 435 -20.70 1.28 5.78
N PRO A 436 -20.38 2.58 5.91
CA PRO A 436 -20.60 3.33 7.16
C PRO A 436 -22.09 3.51 7.49
N ALA A 437 -22.94 3.56 6.46
CA ALA A 437 -24.39 3.66 6.58
C ALA A 437 -25.05 2.87 5.43
N ALA A 438 -26.17 2.21 5.75
CA ALA A 438 -26.99 1.52 4.76
C ALA A 438 -27.69 2.55 3.86
N SER A 439 -27.90 2.21 2.60
CA SER A 439 -28.59 3.12 1.67
C SER A 439 -30.10 3.11 1.92
N TRP A 440 -30.77 4.25 1.74
CA TRP A 440 -32.21 4.42 1.92
C TRP A 440 -33.01 3.85 0.75
N ARG A 441 -32.92 2.53 0.56
CA ARG A 441 -33.61 1.82 -0.52
C ARG A 441 -33.93 0.37 -0.19
N ASP A 442 -34.91 -0.14 -0.91
CA ASP A 442 -35.18 -1.56 -1.06
C ASP A 442 -34.99 -2.01 -2.50
N SER A 443 -34.62 -3.28 -2.68
CA SER A 443 -34.32 -3.84 -3.99
C SER A 443 -34.94 -5.23 -4.18
N LEU A 444 -35.37 -5.50 -5.41
CA LEU A 444 -35.70 -6.83 -5.92
C LEU A 444 -34.81 -7.08 -7.13
N TYR A 445 -34.06 -8.17 -7.13
CA TYR A 445 -33.18 -8.55 -8.22
C TYR A 445 -33.69 -9.83 -8.88
N CYS A 446 -33.75 -9.83 -10.21
CA CYS A 446 -34.19 -10.94 -11.02
C CYS A 446 -33.19 -11.22 -12.15
N VAL A 447 -32.57 -12.41 -12.15
CA VAL A 447 -31.65 -12.86 -13.20
C VAL A 447 -32.46 -13.42 -14.36
N MET A 448 -32.61 -12.66 -15.44
CA MET A 448 -33.50 -12.95 -16.57
C MET A 448 -32.80 -13.65 -17.74
N ALA A 449 -31.47 -13.60 -17.83
CA ALA A 449 -30.68 -14.33 -18.83
C ALA A 449 -29.35 -14.81 -18.24
N PRO A 450 -28.74 -15.89 -18.76
CA PRO A 450 -29.19 -16.69 -19.91
C PRO A 450 -30.36 -17.63 -19.58
N ASN A 451 -30.53 -17.97 -18.30
CA ASN A 451 -31.54 -18.91 -17.83
C ASN A 451 -32.55 -18.21 -16.91
N PRO A 452 -33.65 -17.64 -17.41
CA PRO A 452 -34.64 -16.97 -16.57
C PRO A 452 -35.23 -17.91 -15.50
N PRO A 453 -35.80 -17.37 -14.40
CA PRO A 453 -36.55 -18.15 -13.43
C PRO A 453 -37.84 -18.68 -14.07
N SER A 454 -38.40 -19.75 -13.50
CA SER A 454 -39.75 -20.16 -13.89
C SER A 454 -40.75 -19.06 -13.54
N PRO A 455 -41.89 -18.93 -14.27
CA PRO A 455 -42.89 -17.92 -13.94
C PRO A 455 -43.29 -17.94 -12.46
N GLU A 456 -43.45 -19.12 -11.87
CA GLU A 456 -43.86 -19.32 -10.48
C GLU A 456 -42.86 -18.72 -9.47
N GLU A 457 -41.57 -18.67 -9.82
CA GLU A 457 -40.50 -18.10 -8.99
C GLU A 457 -40.51 -16.55 -9.00
N LEU A 458 -41.16 -15.91 -9.97
CA LEU A 458 -41.25 -14.46 -10.05
C LEU A 458 -42.44 -13.90 -9.24
N PRO A 459 -42.31 -12.71 -8.62
CA PRO A 459 -43.41 -12.07 -7.91
C PRO A 459 -44.60 -11.79 -8.82
N THR A 460 -45.80 -12.24 -8.40
CA THR A 460 -47.03 -12.10 -9.20
C THR A 460 -47.34 -10.63 -9.56
N ALA A 461 -46.90 -9.68 -8.74
CA ALA A 461 -47.10 -8.24 -8.95
C ALA A 461 -46.45 -7.69 -10.24
N CYS A 462 -45.34 -8.31 -10.66
CA CYS A 462 -44.53 -7.85 -11.80
C CYS A 462 -44.12 -8.96 -12.77
N ARG A 463 -44.48 -10.22 -12.53
CA ARG A 463 -44.07 -11.39 -13.33
C ARG A 463 -44.25 -11.22 -14.83
N GLU A 464 -45.48 -10.98 -15.27
CA GLU A 464 -45.81 -10.94 -16.70
C GLU A 464 -45.08 -9.78 -17.39
N ILE A 465 -45.14 -8.59 -16.79
CA ILE A 465 -44.47 -7.42 -17.34
C ILE A 465 -42.95 -7.54 -17.30
N LEU A 466 -42.37 -8.15 -16.27
CA LEU A 466 -40.92 -8.37 -16.17
C LEU A 466 -40.41 -9.30 -17.27
N MET A 467 -41.18 -10.34 -17.62
CA MET A 467 -40.85 -11.22 -18.75
C MET A 467 -40.97 -10.52 -20.10
N ASP A 468 -41.93 -9.62 -20.27
CA ASP A 468 -42.09 -8.86 -21.51
C ASP A 468 -41.03 -7.77 -21.65
N PHE A 469 -40.82 -7.00 -20.58
CA PHE A 469 -39.79 -5.97 -20.47
C PHE A 469 -38.39 -6.56 -20.67
N SER A 470 -38.07 -7.74 -20.14
CA SER A 470 -36.75 -8.35 -20.34
C SER A 470 -36.47 -8.70 -21.80
N LYS A 471 -37.47 -9.10 -22.59
CA LYS A 471 -37.32 -9.35 -24.04
C LYS A 471 -37.05 -8.06 -24.79
N HIS A 472 -37.80 -7.00 -24.46
CA HIS A 472 -37.57 -5.67 -25.01
C HIS A 472 -36.18 -5.15 -24.65
N MET A 473 -35.74 -5.36 -23.40
CA MET A 473 -34.44 -4.93 -22.91
C MET A 473 -33.30 -5.69 -23.59
N MET A 474 -33.40 -7.02 -23.75
CA MET A 474 -32.42 -7.80 -24.51
C MET A 474 -32.27 -7.29 -25.95
N LYS A 475 -33.40 -7.00 -26.62
CA LYS A 475 -33.37 -6.44 -27.98
C LYS A 475 -32.67 -5.08 -28.01
N LEU A 476 -33.04 -4.17 -27.11
CA LEU A 476 -32.40 -2.86 -27.02
C LEU A 476 -30.92 -2.96 -26.67
N GLY A 477 -30.55 -3.83 -25.73
CA GLY A 477 -29.17 -4.09 -25.34
C GLY A 477 -28.30 -4.50 -26.51
N TYR A 478 -28.79 -5.40 -27.37
CA TYR A 478 -28.07 -5.76 -28.60
C TYR A 478 -27.92 -4.58 -29.57
N SER A 479 -28.94 -3.75 -29.74
CA SER A 479 -28.85 -2.55 -30.58
C SER A 479 -27.87 -1.52 -30.00
N LEU A 480 -27.82 -1.35 -28.68
CA LEU A 480 -26.85 -0.46 -28.03
C LEU A 480 -25.42 -1.01 -28.16
N LEU A 481 -25.22 -2.32 -28.02
CA LEU A 481 -23.93 -2.95 -28.25
C LEU A 481 -23.45 -2.80 -29.69
N GLU A 482 -24.38 -2.80 -30.65
CA GLU A 482 -24.08 -2.53 -32.06
C GLU A 482 -23.51 -1.11 -32.23
N LEU A 483 -24.23 -0.12 -31.72
CA LEU A 483 -23.82 1.30 -31.77
C LEU A 483 -22.51 1.55 -31.00
N LEU A 484 -22.34 0.94 -29.82
CA LEU A 484 -21.13 1.04 -29.02
C LEU A 484 -19.93 0.39 -29.72
N SER A 485 -20.14 -0.73 -30.42
CA SER A 485 -19.10 -1.41 -31.19
C SER A 485 -18.63 -0.56 -32.36
N GLU A 486 -19.57 0.00 -33.13
CA GLU A 486 -19.23 0.93 -34.21
C GLU A 486 -18.60 2.22 -33.71
N GLY A 487 -19.02 2.72 -32.53
CA GLY A 487 -18.43 3.89 -31.89
C GLY A 487 -16.95 3.67 -31.54
N LEU A 488 -16.55 2.43 -31.21
CA LEU A 488 -15.15 2.05 -31.01
C LEU A 488 -14.38 1.87 -32.33
N GLY A 489 -15.03 2.03 -33.48
CA GLY A 489 -14.46 1.75 -34.80
C GLY A 489 -14.40 0.26 -35.14
N LEU A 490 -15.14 -0.58 -34.43
CA LEU A 490 -15.19 -2.02 -34.65
C LEU A 490 -16.34 -2.41 -35.58
N ASN A 491 -16.38 -3.69 -35.98
CA ASN A 491 -17.55 -4.23 -36.65
C ASN A 491 -18.78 -4.13 -35.73
N SER A 492 -19.94 -3.78 -36.27
CA SER A 492 -21.25 -3.71 -35.59
C SER A 492 -21.55 -4.88 -34.65
N TRP A 493 -21.09 -6.10 -34.95
CA TRP A 493 -21.36 -7.29 -34.14
C TRP A 493 -20.25 -7.65 -33.15
N HIS A 494 -19.13 -6.93 -33.11
CA HIS A 494 -17.94 -7.34 -32.35
C HIS A 494 -18.24 -7.50 -30.86
N LEU A 495 -18.80 -6.46 -30.20
CA LEU A 495 -19.15 -6.55 -28.79
C LEU A 495 -20.19 -7.64 -28.49
N LYS A 496 -21.11 -7.90 -29.44
CA LYS A 496 -22.08 -8.99 -29.33
C LYS A 496 -21.41 -10.37 -29.40
N ASP A 497 -20.49 -10.56 -30.34
CA ASP A 497 -19.74 -11.81 -30.54
C ASP A 497 -18.76 -12.08 -29.39
N MET A 498 -18.42 -11.04 -28.62
CA MET A 498 -17.73 -11.16 -27.35
C MET A 498 -18.62 -11.69 -26.22
N ASN A 499 -19.91 -11.97 -26.45
CA ASN A 499 -20.84 -12.54 -25.47
C ASN A 499 -21.10 -11.66 -24.23
N ILE A 500 -20.93 -10.33 -24.34
CA ILE A 500 -21.02 -9.43 -23.19
C ILE A 500 -22.47 -9.13 -22.75
N ALA A 501 -23.45 -9.48 -23.58
CA ALA A 501 -24.89 -9.41 -23.28
C ALA A 501 -25.55 -10.80 -23.17
N GLU A 502 -24.80 -11.86 -22.79
CA GLU A 502 -25.39 -13.18 -22.52
C GLU A 502 -26.16 -13.22 -21.19
N GLY A 503 -25.78 -12.38 -20.24
CA GLY A 503 -26.45 -12.22 -18.95
C GLY A 503 -27.24 -10.92 -18.89
N LEU A 504 -28.45 -11.03 -18.33
CA LEU A 504 -29.30 -9.89 -18.01
C LEU A 504 -29.85 -10.09 -16.60
N SER A 505 -29.52 -9.14 -15.72
CA SER A 505 -30.14 -9.04 -14.40
C SER A 505 -30.93 -7.75 -14.32
N ILE A 506 -32.17 -7.82 -13.86
CA ILE A 506 -33.04 -6.65 -13.71
C ILE A 506 -33.23 -6.40 -12.21
N GLY A 507 -32.80 -5.22 -11.77
CA GLY A 507 -33.07 -4.70 -10.45
C GLY A 507 -34.36 -3.88 -10.46
N HIS A 508 -35.10 -3.91 -9.37
CA HIS A 508 -36.17 -2.97 -9.07
C HIS A 508 -35.80 -2.29 -7.77
N HIS A 509 -35.40 -1.03 -7.84
CA HIS A 509 -35.09 -0.21 -6.67
C HIS A 509 -36.29 0.64 -6.30
N TYR A 510 -36.60 0.64 -5.02
CA TYR A 510 -37.64 1.43 -4.42
C TYR A 510 -37.03 2.27 -3.32
N TYR A 511 -37.16 3.59 -3.46
CA TYR A 511 -36.64 4.59 -2.55
C TYR A 511 -37.83 5.23 -1.84
N PRO A 512 -38.21 4.78 -0.63
CA PRO A 512 -39.31 5.37 0.12
C PRO A 512 -39.06 6.86 0.40
N ALA A 513 -40.12 7.66 0.51
CA ALA A 513 -40.01 9.04 0.98
C ALA A 513 -39.28 9.07 2.34
N CYS A 514 -38.23 9.87 2.44
CA CYS A 514 -37.38 9.97 3.62
C CYS A 514 -37.80 11.18 4.45
N PRO A 515 -38.01 11.08 5.77
CA PRO A 515 -38.35 12.24 6.59
C PRO A 515 -37.17 13.23 6.74
N GLN A 516 -35.93 12.77 6.60
CA GLN A 516 -34.70 13.58 6.73
C GLN A 516 -33.72 13.28 5.57
N PRO A 517 -34.05 13.66 4.32
CA PRO A 517 -33.27 13.34 3.13
C PRO A 517 -31.87 13.95 3.15
N GLU A 518 -31.65 15.01 3.91
CA GLU A 518 -30.35 15.64 4.14
C GLU A 518 -29.39 14.79 5.00
N LEU A 519 -29.89 13.73 5.64
CA LEU A 519 -29.11 12.84 6.49
C LEU A 519 -28.82 11.48 5.85
N THR A 520 -29.41 11.15 4.70
CA THR A 520 -29.25 9.84 4.09
C THR A 520 -29.22 9.92 2.56
N ILE A 521 -28.82 8.83 1.91
CA ILE A 521 -28.73 8.74 0.45
C ILE A 521 -29.39 7.45 -0.02
N GLY A 522 -30.09 7.51 -1.15
CA GLY A 522 -30.80 6.37 -1.71
C GLY A 522 -29.85 5.30 -2.23
N THR A 523 -28.80 5.69 -2.95
CA THR A 523 -27.66 4.83 -3.34
C THR A 523 -26.37 5.63 -3.20
N ARG A 524 -25.36 5.05 -2.55
CA ARG A 524 -24.04 5.67 -2.37
C ARG A 524 -23.30 5.85 -3.70
N LYS A 525 -22.24 6.67 -3.71
CA LYS A 525 -21.37 6.80 -4.89
C LYS A 525 -20.70 5.45 -5.22
N HIS A 526 -20.73 5.06 -6.48
CA HIS A 526 -20.11 3.84 -7.01
C HIS A 526 -20.02 3.93 -8.53
N SER A 527 -19.19 3.08 -9.15
CA SER A 527 -19.28 2.72 -10.56
C SER A 527 -19.93 1.33 -10.71
N ASP A 528 -20.51 1.06 -11.87
CA ASP A 528 -21.14 -0.23 -12.15
C ASP A 528 -20.08 -1.24 -12.63
N CYS A 529 -19.96 -2.39 -11.96
CA CYS A 529 -18.98 -3.42 -12.31
C CYS A 529 -19.37 -4.29 -13.54
N VAL A 530 -20.39 -3.90 -14.30
CA VAL A 530 -20.92 -4.65 -15.46
C VAL A 530 -20.38 -4.08 -16.78
N PHE A 531 -20.83 -4.58 -17.94
CA PHE A 531 -20.44 -3.96 -19.22
C PHE A 531 -21.26 -2.69 -19.47
N MET A 532 -22.57 -2.80 -19.32
CA MET A 532 -23.50 -1.70 -19.57
C MET A 532 -24.72 -1.86 -18.68
N THR A 533 -25.23 -0.75 -18.19
CA THR A 533 -26.51 -0.70 -17.49
C THR A 533 -27.48 0.17 -18.29
N VAL A 534 -28.73 -0.29 -18.38
CA VAL A 534 -29.84 0.47 -18.96
C VAL A 534 -30.90 0.67 -17.88
N LEU A 535 -31.10 1.91 -17.47
CA LEU A 535 -31.92 2.32 -16.33
C LEU A 535 -33.22 2.97 -16.80
N LEU A 536 -34.33 2.38 -16.38
CA LEU A 536 -35.65 3.02 -16.39
C LEU A 536 -35.86 3.74 -15.07
N GLN A 537 -36.14 5.04 -15.09
CA GLN A 537 -36.45 5.84 -13.89
C GLN A 537 -37.85 6.44 -13.99
N ASP A 538 -38.44 6.79 -12.85
CA ASP A 538 -39.68 7.55 -12.79
C ASP A 538 -39.45 9.07 -13.01
N ASP A 539 -40.50 9.85 -12.74
CA ASP A 539 -40.55 11.30 -12.90
C ASP A 539 -40.00 12.10 -11.70
N ILE A 540 -39.55 11.44 -10.63
CA ILE A 540 -39.04 12.11 -9.41
C ILE A 540 -37.57 12.53 -9.58
N GLY A 541 -36.77 11.75 -10.30
CA GLY A 541 -35.35 12.02 -10.50
C GLY A 541 -34.49 11.82 -9.25
N GLY A 542 -33.29 12.41 -9.22
CA GLY A 542 -32.34 12.29 -8.11
C GLY A 542 -31.18 11.33 -8.35
N LEU A 543 -31.01 10.82 -9.57
CA LEU A 543 -29.74 10.24 -10.00
C LEU A 543 -28.74 11.37 -10.26
N GLN A 544 -27.53 11.25 -9.72
CA GLN A 544 -26.43 12.17 -9.99
C GLN A 544 -25.22 11.42 -10.52
N VAL A 545 -24.56 11.98 -11.53
CA VAL A 545 -23.32 11.47 -12.12
C VAL A 545 -22.17 12.42 -11.82
N LEU A 546 -20.98 11.89 -11.56
CA LEU A 546 -19.78 12.69 -11.37
C LEU A 546 -19.15 13.04 -12.72
N HIS A 547 -19.27 14.28 -13.15
CA HIS A 547 -18.68 14.76 -14.40
C HIS A 547 -17.77 15.96 -14.12
N GLN A 548 -16.51 15.90 -14.55
CA GLN A 548 -15.50 16.95 -14.33
C GLN A 548 -15.39 17.39 -12.85
N ASN A 549 -15.34 16.41 -11.94
CA ASN A 549 -15.32 16.61 -10.48
C ASN A 549 -16.54 17.35 -9.91
N GLN A 550 -17.66 17.39 -10.64
CA GLN A 550 -18.93 17.97 -10.19
C GLN A 550 -20.06 16.94 -10.28
N TRP A 551 -20.93 16.92 -9.27
CA TRP A 551 -22.13 16.08 -9.28
C TRP A 551 -23.22 16.76 -10.13
N ILE A 552 -23.64 16.09 -11.20
CA ILE A 552 -24.64 16.59 -12.15
C ILE A 552 -25.92 15.75 -12.03
N ASP A 553 -27.06 16.41 -11.85
CA ASP A 553 -28.37 15.74 -11.86
C ASP A 553 -28.72 15.22 -13.25
N VAL A 554 -29.14 13.96 -13.32
CA VAL A 554 -29.70 13.37 -14.54
C VAL A 554 -31.20 13.69 -14.58
N PRO A 555 -31.68 14.46 -15.58
CA PRO A 555 -33.07 14.88 -15.62
C PRO A 555 -34.00 13.67 -15.85
N PRO A 556 -35.10 13.51 -15.10
CA PRO A 556 -36.08 12.48 -15.39
C PRO A 556 -36.87 12.87 -16.65
N THR A 557 -36.57 12.22 -17.77
CA THR A 557 -37.23 12.48 -19.07
C THR A 557 -38.24 11.37 -19.33
N SER A 558 -39.51 11.74 -19.53
CA SER A 558 -40.58 10.78 -19.81
C SER A 558 -40.28 9.95 -21.05
N GLY A 559 -40.32 8.62 -20.92
CA GLY A 559 -40.04 7.70 -22.01
C GLY A 559 -38.57 7.59 -22.42
N ALA A 560 -37.65 8.15 -21.63
CA ALA A 560 -36.22 7.97 -21.83
C ALA A 560 -35.67 6.84 -20.95
N LEU A 561 -34.60 6.20 -21.41
CA LEU A 561 -33.79 5.27 -20.63
C LEU A 561 -32.40 5.86 -20.46
N VAL A 562 -31.82 5.75 -19.27
CA VAL A 562 -30.43 6.18 -19.01
C VAL A 562 -29.51 4.99 -19.27
N VAL A 563 -28.47 5.18 -20.05
CA VAL A 563 -27.44 4.18 -20.33
C VAL A 563 -26.15 4.63 -19.65
N ASN A 564 -25.47 3.72 -18.98
CA ASN A 564 -24.12 3.94 -18.47
C ASN A 564 -23.16 2.82 -18.82
N ILE A 565 -21.92 3.22 -19.03
CA ILE A 565 -20.77 2.35 -19.24
C ILE A 565 -20.33 1.83 -17.87
N GLY A 566 -20.08 0.52 -17.78
CA GLY A 566 -19.52 -0.09 -16.58
C GLY A 566 -18.06 -0.47 -16.73
N ASP A 567 -17.44 -0.84 -15.61
CA ASP A 567 -16.00 -1.08 -15.49
C ASP A 567 -15.48 -2.13 -16.49
N MET A 568 -16.30 -3.15 -16.79
CA MET A 568 -15.93 -4.20 -17.73
C MET A 568 -15.88 -3.69 -19.17
N LEU A 569 -16.76 -2.74 -19.54
CA LEU A 569 -16.72 -2.15 -20.89
C LEU A 569 -15.59 -1.14 -21.02
N GLN A 570 -15.29 -0.38 -19.96
CA GLN A 570 -14.08 0.45 -19.91
C GLN A 570 -12.82 -0.39 -20.12
N LEU A 571 -12.69 -1.50 -19.39
CA LEU A 571 -11.58 -2.43 -19.50
C LEU A 571 -11.39 -2.96 -20.94
N ILE A 572 -12.44 -3.51 -21.56
CA ILE A 572 -12.31 -4.08 -22.91
C ILE A 572 -12.17 -3.01 -23.99
N SER A 573 -12.69 -1.80 -23.76
CA SER A 573 -12.50 -0.67 -24.68
C SER A 573 -11.11 -0.03 -24.59
N ASN A 574 -10.28 -0.48 -23.64
CA ASN A 574 -8.96 0.09 -23.34
C ASN A 574 -9.04 1.58 -22.96
N ASP A 575 -9.89 1.88 -21.98
CA ASP A 575 -10.15 3.24 -21.45
C ASP A 575 -10.73 4.24 -22.46
N LYS A 576 -11.14 3.79 -23.65
CA LYS A 576 -11.86 4.65 -24.60
C LYS A 576 -13.23 5.07 -24.07
N TYR A 577 -14.02 4.10 -23.61
CA TYR A 577 -15.27 4.40 -22.91
C TYR A 577 -15.02 4.45 -21.41
N ILE A 578 -15.60 5.42 -20.73
CA ILE A 578 -15.32 5.69 -19.32
C ILE A 578 -16.46 5.18 -18.42
N SER A 579 -16.13 4.41 -17.39
CA SER A 579 -17.02 4.08 -16.28
C SER A 579 -16.96 5.20 -15.24
N VAL A 580 -18.13 5.68 -14.80
CA VAL A 580 -18.22 6.92 -14.02
C VAL A 580 -18.95 6.70 -12.71
N GLU A 581 -18.41 7.32 -11.64
CA GLU A 581 -19.06 7.33 -10.33
C GLU A 581 -20.43 8.03 -10.41
N HIS A 582 -21.45 7.38 -9.86
CA HIS A 582 -22.81 7.91 -9.79
C HIS A 582 -23.45 7.59 -8.42
N ARG A 583 -24.42 8.40 -8.00
CA ARG A 583 -25.13 8.28 -6.71
C ARG A 583 -26.61 8.60 -6.86
N VAL A 584 -27.45 8.20 -5.91
CA VAL A 584 -28.90 8.48 -5.91
C VAL A 584 -29.30 9.18 -4.63
N LEU A 585 -29.79 10.42 -4.73
CA LEU A 585 -30.25 11.20 -3.59
C LEU A 585 -31.58 10.68 -3.03
N SER A 586 -31.76 10.82 -1.71
CA SER A 586 -33.04 10.61 -1.04
C SER A 586 -33.93 11.84 -1.21
N ASN A 587 -35.25 11.64 -1.17
CA ASN A 587 -36.23 12.73 -1.32
C ASN A 587 -37.37 12.62 -0.29
N GLN A 588 -38.08 13.73 -0.07
CA GLN A 588 -39.26 13.83 0.81
C GLN A 588 -40.60 13.75 0.07
N VAL A 589 -40.60 13.88 -1.25
CA VAL A 589 -41.80 14.11 -2.06
C VAL A 589 -42.65 12.84 -2.15
N GLY A 590 -42.00 11.71 -2.39
CA GLY A 590 -42.70 10.45 -2.59
C GLY A 590 -41.77 9.28 -2.89
N PRO A 591 -42.32 8.05 -2.90
CA PRO A 591 -41.55 6.87 -3.25
C PRO A 591 -41.08 6.93 -4.71
N ARG A 592 -39.76 6.96 -4.88
CA ARG A 592 -39.09 6.89 -6.17
C ARG A 592 -38.81 5.45 -6.57
N ILE A 593 -38.94 5.14 -7.85
CA ILE A 593 -38.68 3.82 -8.43
C ILE A 593 -37.66 3.94 -9.56
N SER A 594 -36.75 2.97 -9.60
CA SER A 594 -35.88 2.80 -10.75
C SER A 594 -35.65 1.32 -11.05
N VAL A 595 -35.61 0.95 -12.33
CA VAL A 595 -35.46 -0.42 -12.80
C VAL A 595 -34.19 -0.53 -13.66
N PRO A 596 -32.99 -0.70 -13.04
CA PRO A 596 -31.76 -0.94 -13.79
C PRO A 596 -31.72 -2.33 -14.39
N SER A 597 -31.26 -2.40 -15.63
CA SER A 597 -31.02 -3.63 -16.38
C SER A 597 -29.53 -3.77 -16.64
N PHE A 598 -28.90 -4.73 -15.96
CA PHE A 598 -27.46 -4.95 -15.95
C PHE A 598 -27.07 -6.00 -17.00
N PHE A 599 -26.27 -5.61 -17.99
CA PHE A 599 -25.71 -6.51 -19.00
C PHE A 599 -24.34 -7.02 -18.56
N SER A 600 -24.26 -8.32 -18.30
CA SER A 600 -23.07 -9.00 -17.78
C SER A 600 -22.92 -10.40 -18.40
N THR A 601 -21.96 -11.19 -17.94
CA THR A 601 -21.83 -12.61 -18.33
C THR A 601 -22.76 -13.56 -17.56
N GLY A 602 -23.71 -13.02 -16.79
CA GLY A 602 -24.68 -13.78 -15.99
C GLY A 602 -24.19 -14.09 -14.58
N ALA A 603 -25.10 -14.53 -13.70
CA ALA A 603 -24.85 -14.83 -12.28
C ALA A 603 -24.02 -16.12 -12.03
N PHE A 604 -23.37 -16.67 -13.06
CA PHE A 604 -22.61 -17.91 -13.00
C PHE A 604 -21.18 -17.65 -13.48
N PRO A 605 -20.17 -18.33 -12.90
CA PRO A 605 -18.77 -18.12 -13.26
C PRO A 605 -18.54 -18.44 -14.74
N SER A 606 -18.32 -17.40 -15.54
CA SER A 606 -17.83 -17.53 -16.91
C SER A 606 -16.33 -17.76 -16.86
N SER A 607 -15.84 -18.79 -17.55
CA SER A 607 -14.41 -19.03 -17.73
C SER A 607 -13.75 -18.07 -18.73
N LYS A 608 -14.53 -17.18 -19.34
CA LYS A 608 -14.08 -16.23 -20.35
C LYS A 608 -13.36 -15.05 -19.68
N ILE A 609 -12.07 -14.94 -19.97
CA ILE A 609 -11.23 -13.83 -19.53
C ILE A 609 -11.47 -12.66 -20.48
N TYR A 610 -11.91 -11.53 -19.94
CA TYR A 610 -12.05 -10.28 -20.66
C TYR A 610 -10.82 -9.41 -20.44
N GLY A 611 -10.36 -8.76 -21.50
CA GLY A 611 -9.28 -7.79 -21.48
C GLY A 611 -9.42 -6.87 -22.70
N PRO A 612 -8.52 -5.89 -22.85
CA PRO A 612 -8.57 -4.93 -23.95
C PRO A 612 -8.77 -5.60 -25.31
N ILE A 613 -9.74 -5.12 -26.08
CA ILE A 613 -10.02 -5.56 -27.45
C ILE A 613 -8.78 -5.29 -28.29
N LYS A 614 -8.27 -6.34 -28.95
CA LYS A 614 -6.98 -6.30 -29.64
C LYS A 614 -6.92 -5.24 -30.72
N GLU A 615 -8.04 -5.03 -31.41
CA GLU A 615 -8.23 -4.04 -32.46
C GLU A 615 -8.15 -2.60 -31.94
N LEU A 616 -8.36 -2.37 -30.65
CA LEU A 616 -8.29 -1.06 -30.00
C LEU A 616 -6.92 -0.74 -29.40
N LEU A 617 -5.99 -1.71 -29.39
CA LEU A 617 -4.63 -1.55 -28.86
C LEU A 617 -3.66 -0.87 -29.84
N SER A 618 -4.16 -0.36 -30.98
CA SER A 618 -3.39 0.35 -31.99
C SER A 618 -4.05 1.67 -32.35
N GLU A 619 -3.34 2.80 -32.21
CA GLU A 619 -3.73 4.05 -32.87
C GLU A 619 -2.64 4.56 -33.82
N LEU A 620 -2.85 4.34 -35.12
CA LEU A 620 -2.76 5.38 -36.13
C LEU A 620 -3.96 5.19 -37.08
N PRO A 621 -4.70 6.25 -37.45
CA PRO A 621 -5.98 6.13 -38.12
C PRO A 621 -5.78 5.87 -39.62
N THR A 622 -6.57 4.96 -40.21
CA THR A 622 -6.76 4.88 -41.67
C THR A 622 -8.23 4.69 -42.03
N PRO A 623 -8.65 5.15 -43.22
CA PRO A 623 -9.93 5.81 -43.41
C PRO A 623 -11.11 4.88 -43.72
N LEU A 624 -12.29 5.42 -43.44
CA LEU A 624 -13.61 4.92 -43.77
C LEU A 624 -13.76 4.35 -45.19
N ALA A 625 -14.64 3.33 -45.24
CA ALA A 625 -15.40 2.80 -46.37
C ALA A 625 -14.76 1.69 -47.23
N SER A 626 -15.18 0.46 -46.93
CA SER A 626 -15.31 -0.63 -47.87
C SER A 626 -16.43 -0.32 -48.90
N ASN A 627 -16.12 -0.47 -50.18
CA ASN A 627 -17.11 -0.74 -51.22
C ASN A 627 -16.68 -2.03 -51.92
N GLU A 628 -17.41 -3.11 -51.65
CA GLU A 628 -17.37 -4.32 -52.46
C GLU A 628 -17.98 -4.06 -53.84
N LYS A 629 -17.28 -4.46 -54.92
CA LYS A 629 -17.84 -5.32 -55.98
C LYS A 629 -16.81 -5.65 -57.08
N LEU A 630 -16.96 -6.86 -57.62
CA LEU A 630 -16.43 -7.43 -58.88
C LEU A 630 -15.00 -8.00 -58.77
N MET A 631 -14.67 -9.26 -59.07
CA MET A 631 -15.27 -10.23 -60.00
C MET A 631 -15.05 -11.69 -59.58
N LYS A 632 -15.91 -12.56 -60.13
CA LYS A 632 -15.87 -14.03 -60.12
C LYS A 632 -14.84 -14.62 -61.10
N ASN A 633 -14.50 -15.88 -60.83
CA ASN A 633 -13.89 -16.91 -61.70
C ASN A 633 -12.37 -16.72 -61.97
N ASP A 634 -11.52 -17.74 -62.04
CA ASP A 634 -11.73 -19.14 -62.45
C ASP A 634 -10.55 -20.03 -62.02
N GLY A 635 -10.76 -21.35 -61.99
CA GLY A 635 -9.74 -22.34 -62.38
C GLY A 635 -8.58 -22.66 -61.42
N GLY A 636 -8.59 -23.88 -60.88
CA GLY A 636 -7.55 -24.40 -59.99
C GLY A 636 -6.27 -24.92 -60.67
N ARG A 637 -5.24 -25.17 -59.84
CA ARG A 637 -4.26 -26.26 -60.03
C ARG A 637 -3.39 -26.45 -58.78
N LYS A 638 -2.88 -27.67 -58.70
CA LYS A 638 -2.23 -28.38 -57.59
C LYS A 638 -0.69 -28.18 -57.59
N VAL A 639 -0.07 -28.30 -56.40
CA VAL A 639 1.32 -28.77 -56.11
C VAL A 639 2.41 -27.72 -56.46
N ASP A 640 3.46 -27.43 -55.67
CA ASP A 640 4.39 -28.31 -54.93
C ASP A 640 5.16 -27.57 -53.80
N ASN A 641 5.64 -28.35 -52.84
CA ASN A 641 6.64 -27.98 -51.84
C ASN A 641 8.04 -28.09 -52.48
N THR A 642 8.87 -27.05 -52.50
CA THR A 642 10.34 -27.17 -52.36
C THR A 642 11.05 -25.81 -52.33
N LEU A 643 12.16 -25.80 -51.58
CA LEU A 643 13.31 -24.88 -51.65
C LEU A 643 13.23 -23.55 -50.87
N TYR A 644 13.24 -23.69 -49.54
CA TYR A 644 14.05 -22.85 -48.67
C TYR A 644 15.54 -23.09 -48.96
N THR A 645 16.25 -22.12 -49.56
CA THR A 645 17.58 -21.58 -49.21
C THR A 645 18.37 -21.05 -50.41
N SER A 646 19.02 -19.91 -50.16
CA SER A 646 20.16 -19.30 -50.86
C SER A 646 19.87 -18.47 -52.13
N ILE A 647 20.06 -17.15 -52.03
CA ILE A 647 21.33 -16.48 -52.39
C ILE A 647 21.20 -14.99 -52.01
N ILE A 648 21.95 -14.60 -50.99
CA ILE A 648 22.34 -13.23 -50.67
C ILE A 648 23.52 -12.85 -51.58
N ALA A 649 23.61 -11.55 -51.91
CA ALA A 649 24.75 -10.79 -52.42
C ALA A 649 24.76 -10.48 -53.93
N LYS A 650 24.32 -9.26 -54.28
CA LYS A 650 25.19 -8.27 -54.97
C LYS A 650 24.58 -6.86 -55.04
N LYS A 651 25.39 -5.90 -54.56
CA LYS A 651 25.48 -4.45 -54.88
C LYS A 651 24.45 -3.46 -54.34
N MET A 652 24.85 -2.85 -53.21
CA MET A 652 24.58 -1.45 -52.83
C MET A 652 25.31 -0.46 -53.78
N VAL A 653 24.60 0.57 -54.26
CA VAL A 653 25.04 1.98 -54.29
C VAL A 653 23.79 2.86 -54.07
N VAL A 654 23.97 3.88 -53.24
CA VAL A 654 23.03 4.73 -52.50
C VAL A 654 22.31 5.79 -53.35
N SER A 655 21.01 6.04 -53.08
CA SER A 655 20.47 7.39 -52.82
C SER A 655 19.07 7.38 -52.19
N SER A 656 19.03 7.78 -50.91
CA SER A 656 18.02 8.59 -50.18
C SER A 656 16.52 8.24 -50.19
N THR A 657 15.99 8.25 -48.95
CA THR A 657 14.59 8.44 -48.48
C THR A 657 13.64 7.26 -48.28
N ASP A 658 14.15 6.04 -48.07
CA ASP A 658 13.34 4.92 -47.53
C ASP A 658 14.01 4.27 -46.32
N ASN A 659 13.65 4.73 -45.11
CA ASN A 659 13.71 3.93 -43.88
C ASN A 659 13.16 4.76 -42.70
N PHE A 660 11.84 4.83 -42.53
CA PHE A 660 11.30 5.25 -41.22
C PHE A 660 9.93 4.69 -40.82
N GLN A 661 9.40 3.67 -41.50
CA GLN A 661 8.12 3.06 -41.07
C GLN A 661 8.11 1.52 -41.17
N ALA A 662 9.27 0.90 -40.99
CA ALA A 662 9.38 -0.54 -40.82
C ALA A 662 10.01 -0.87 -39.45
N LYS A 663 9.26 -0.61 -38.36
CA LYS A 663 9.36 -1.33 -37.06
C LYS A 663 8.17 -0.95 -36.16
N ILE A 664 7.03 -1.59 -36.43
CA ILE A 664 6.04 -2.16 -35.49
C ILE A 664 6.13 -1.65 -34.04
N GLN A 665 5.16 -0.83 -33.60
CA GLN A 665 4.95 -0.55 -32.17
C GLN A 665 4.22 -1.73 -31.54
N LYS A 666 5.03 -2.70 -31.08
CA LYS A 666 4.66 -3.78 -30.16
C LYS A 666 4.12 -3.17 -28.86
N SER A 667 3.15 -3.83 -28.21
CA SER A 667 2.91 -3.58 -26.78
C SER A 667 4.23 -3.76 -26.04
N TYR A 668 4.70 -2.71 -25.37
CA TYR A 668 5.96 -2.75 -24.64
C TYR A 668 5.83 -3.74 -23.47
N ASP A 669 6.59 -4.82 -23.56
CA ASP A 669 6.67 -5.85 -22.53
C ASP A 669 7.99 -5.69 -21.78
N LYS A 670 7.96 -4.91 -20.69
CA LYS A 670 9.12 -4.59 -19.85
C LYS A 670 9.86 -5.85 -19.41
N MET A 671 9.15 -6.93 -19.05
CA MET A 671 9.78 -8.16 -18.55
C MET A 671 10.52 -8.90 -19.67
N ASN A 672 9.94 -8.95 -20.87
CA ASN A 672 10.62 -9.53 -22.03
C ASN A 672 11.84 -8.70 -22.45
N GLU A 673 11.79 -7.37 -22.36
CA GLU A 673 12.96 -6.51 -22.65
C GLU A 673 14.05 -6.66 -21.58
N LEU A 674 13.71 -6.71 -20.29
CA LEU A 674 14.65 -6.98 -19.20
C LEU A 674 15.33 -8.34 -19.39
N LYS A 675 14.56 -9.38 -19.71
CA LYS A 675 15.10 -10.72 -19.97
C LYS A 675 16.00 -10.73 -21.21
N ALA A 676 15.59 -10.08 -22.29
CA ALA A 676 16.41 -9.98 -23.50
C ALA A 676 17.74 -9.25 -23.23
N PHE A 677 17.72 -8.18 -22.44
CA PHE A 677 18.91 -7.47 -22.00
C PHE A 677 19.81 -8.37 -21.13
N ASP A 678 19.24 -9.03 -20.12
CA ASP A 678 19.96 -9.91 -19.18
C ASP A 678 20.59 -11.13 -19.89
N ASP A 679 19.86 -11.74 -20.82
CA ASP A 679 20.29 -12.90 -21.61
C ASP A 679 21.51 -12.57 -22.49
N THR A 680 21.72 -11.30 -22.85
CA THR A 680 22.93 -10.89 -23.59
C THR A 680 24.19 -11.08 -22.75
N LYS A 681 24.08 -10.91 -21.42
CA LYS A 681 25.19 -10.85 -20.46
C LYS A 681 26.25 -9.81 -20.83
N ALA A 682 25.88 -8.85 -21.69
CA ALA A 682 26.78 -7.85 -22.25
C ALA A 682 26.90 -6.63 -21.35
N GLY A 683 25.89 -6.40 -20.51
CA GLY A 683 25.77 -5.19 -19.71
C GLY A 683 25.38 -3.96 -20.53
N VAL A 684 25.29 -2.82 -19.87
CA VAL A 684 25.01 -1.52 -20.51
C VAL A 684 26.13 -1.15 -21.48
N LYS A 685 27.38 -1.51 -21.19
CA LYS A 685 28.49 -1.31 -22.13
C LYS A 685 28.23 -2.01 -23.46
N GLY A 686 27.66 -3.21 -23.45
CA GLY A 686 27.29 -3.91 -24.69
C GLY A 686 26.26 -3.16 -25.54
N LEU A 687 25.39 -2.37 -24.92
CA LEU A 687 24.46 -1.49 -25.63
C LEU A 687 25.22 -0.30 -26.25
N VAL A 688 26.15 0.30 -25.51
CA VAL A 688 26.98 1.41 -26.01
C VAL A 688 27.92 0.96 -27.14
N ASP A 689 28.52 -0.22 -27.03
CA ASP A 689 29.36 -0.82 -28.08
C ASP A 689 28.53 -1.14 -29.35
N ALA A 690 27.20 -1.27 -29.22
CA ALA A 690 26.26 -1.40 -30.33
C ALA A 690 25.80 -0.03 -30.90
N GLU A 691 26.43 1.06 -30.48
CA GLU A 691 26.22 2.44 -30.96
C GLU A 691 24.76 2.91 -30.90
N ILE A 692 24.05 2.55 -29.82
CA ILE A 692 22.67 3.03 -29.62
C ILE A 692 22.61 4.55 -29.50
N THR A 693 21.57 5.14 -30.09
CA THR A 693 21.33 6.59 -30.09
C THR A 693 20.24 7.01 -29.10
N GLU A 694 19.46 6.05 -28.61
CA GLU A 694 18.38 6.24 -27.66
C GLU A 694 18.51 5.22 -26.51
N VAL A 695 18.13 5.65 -25.31
CA VAL A 695 18.13 4.80 -24.11
C VAL A 695 16.93 3.84 -24.19
N PRO A 696 17.12 2.51 -24.06
CA PRO A 696 16.02 1.56 -24.05
C PRO A 696 15.03 1.81 -22.90
N GLN A 697 13.77 1.48 -23.12
CA GLN A 697 12.68 1.83 -22.21
C GLN A 697 12.86 1.24 -20.80
N ILE A 698 13.55 0.11 -20.66
CA ILE A 698 13.85 -0.49 -19.34
C ILE A 698 14.75 0.38 -18.45
N PHE A 699 15.47 1.36 -19.01
CA PHE A 699 16.34 2.29 -18.28
C PHE A 699 15.70 3.68 -18.10
N ILE A 700 14.54 3.94 -18.69
CA ILE A 700 13.88 5.25 -18.63
C ILE A 700 13.13 5.40 -17.30
N LEU A 701 13.49 6.41 -16.52
CA LEU A 701 12.82 6.75 -15.26
C LEU A 701 11.43 7.37 -15.51
N PRO A 702 10.44 7.06 -14.65
CA PRO A 702 9.17 7.80 -14.59
C PRO A 702 9.41 9.31 -14.39
N PRO A 703 8.55 10.18 -14.93
CA PRO A 703 8.72 11.64 -14.87
C PRO A 703 9.06 12.17 -13.46
N GLU A 704 8.37 11.67 -12.45
CA GLU A 704 8.52 12.02 -11.02
C GLU A 704 9.87 11.62 -10.40
N ASN A 705 10.60 10.69 -11.02
CA ASN A 705 11.89 10.19 -10.53
C ASN A 705 13.09 10.70 -11.34
N ARG A 706 12.84 11.46 -12.42
CA ARG A 706 13.91 12.00 -13.26
C ARG A 706 14.72 13.04 -12.49
N PRO A 707 16.05 13.10 -12.68
CA PRO A 707 16.84 14.18 -12.12
C PRO A 707 16.35 15.52 -12.69
N GLU A 708 15.78 16.40 -11.87
CA GLU A 708 15.45 17.76 -12.29
C GLU A 708 16.72 18.46 -12.80
N SER A 709 16.60 19.26 -13.87
CA SER A 709 17.69 20.11 -14.31
C SER A 709 18.01 21.08 -13.17
N SER A 710 19.19 20.92 -12.57
CA SER A 710 19.63 21.66 -11.38
C SER A 710 19.27 23.15 -11.46
N GLU A 711 18.30 23.60 -10.67
CA GLU A 711 18.36 24.95 -10.14
C GLU A 711 19.60 24.97 -9.25
N THR A 712 20.62 25.73 -9.67
CA THR A 712 21.87 25.89 -8.94
C THR A 712 21.56 26.35 -7.53
N CYS A 713 21.93 25.55 -6.54
CA CYS A 713 21.80 25.92 -5.14
C CYS A 713 22.59 27.21 -4.88
N GLU A 714 21.91 28.27 -4.45
CA GLU A 714 22.49 29.57 -4.10
C GLU A 714 23.27 29.54 -2.78
N THR A 715 23.21 28.42 -2.02
CA THR A 715 24.02 28.21 -0.80
C THR A 715 25.23 27.33 -1.08
N GLN A 716 26.43 27.91 -0.98
CA GLN A 716 27.71 27.18 -1.06
C GLN A 716 27.87 26.22 0.13
N CYS A 717 27.36 25.00 0.03
CA CYS A 717 27.69 23.93 0.97
C CYS A 717 29.11 23.41 0.67
N ILE A 718 30.00 23.48 1.66
CA ILE A 718 31.39 22.99 1.54
C ILE A 718 31.41 21.52 1.93
N PHE A 719 31.69 20.63 0.97
CA PHE A 719 31.82 19.19 1.23
C PHE A 719 33.01 18.90 2.16
N PRO A 720 32.86 18.09 3.23
CA PRO A 720 33.93 17.87 4.20
C PRO A 720 35.13 17.14 3.59
N VAL A 721 36.34 17.66 3.83
CA VAL A 721 37.61 17.03 3.46
C VAL A 721 38.48 16.93 4.71
N ILE A 722 38.95 15.72 5.01
CA ILE A 722 39.74 15.40 6.19
C ILE A 722 41.13 14.95 5.76
N ASP A 723 42.13 15.64 6.28
CA ASP A 723 43.54 15.32 6.04
C ASP A 723 44.05 14.36 7.11
N LEU A 724 44.54 13.19 6.71
CA LEU A 724 45.08 12.16 7.60
C LEU A 724 46.61 12.21 7.75
N GLU A 725 47.28 13.22 7.19
CA GLU A 725 48.72 13.39 7.30
C GLU A 725 49.19 13.47 8.77
N GLU A 726 50.25 12.73 9.11
CA GLU A 726 50.87 12.69 10.46
C GLU A 726 49.91 12.34 11.62
N ILE A 727 48.81 11.63 11.36
CA ILE A 727 47.83 11.26 12.39
C ILE A 727 48.43 10.51 13.59
N ASP A 728 49.47 9.69 13.36
CA ASP A 728 50.12 8.89 14.39
C ASP A 728 51.30 9.62 15.10
N GLU A 729 51.64 10.86 14.69
CA GLU A 729 52.84 11.56 15.18
C GLU A 729 52.55 12.62 16.25
N ASP A 730 51.38 13.28 16.20
CA ASP A 730 50.99 14.34 17.13
C ASP A 730 49.62 14.04 17.80
N PRO A 731 49.57 13.84 19.13
CA PRO A 731 48.31 13.63 19.87
C PRO A 731 47.27 14.75 19.70
N MET A 732 47.70 16.00 19.48
CA MET A 732 46.79 17.11 19.24
C MET A 732 46.16 17.01 17.85
N LYS A 733 46.96 16.68 16.84
CA LYS A 733 46.50 16.45 15.46
C LYS A 733 45.58 15.24 15.38
N HIS A 734 45.90 14.14 16.08
CA HIS A 734 45.03 12.97 16.20
C HIS A 734 43.65 13.35 16.72
N LYS A 735 43.59 14.11 17.83
CA LYS A 735 42.33 14.56 18.41
C LYS A 735 41.53 15.46 17.44
N GLU A 736 42.19 16.39 16.76
CA GLU A 736 41.54 17.25 15.75
C GLU A 736 40.94 16.42 14.62
N ILE A 737 41.65 15.39 14.15
CA ILE A 737 41.15 14.48 13.11
C ILE A 737 39.95 13.68 13.63
N VAL A 738 40.00 13.16 14.86
CA VAL A 738 38.85 12.48 15.50
C VAL A 738 37.63 13.39 15.57
N ASP A 739 37.80 14.64 15.98
CA ASP A 739 36.72 15.63 16.05
C ASP A 739 36.14 15.91 14.64
N LYS A 740 36.98 16.07 13.62
CA LYS A 740 36.53 16.25 12.22
C LYS A 740 35.78 15.03 11.68
N VAL A 741 36.27 13.83 11.97
CA VAL A 741 35.62 12.56 11.55
C VAL A 741 34.27 12.43 12.24
N ARG A 742 34.19 12.69 13.54
CA ARG A 742 32.92 12.72 14.28
C ARG A 742 31.96 13.70 13.62
N ASP A 743 32.34 14.97 13.51
CA ASP A 743 31.45 16.03 13.05
C ASP A 743 30.93 15.75 11.62
N ALA A 744 31.80 15.27 10.72
CA ALA A 744 31.38 14.87 9.38
C ALA A 744 30.44 13.65 9.38
N SER A 745 30.68 12.68 10.26
CA SER A 745 29.84 11.46 10.37
C SER A 745 28.47 11.73 11.00
N GLU A 746 28.36 12.72 11.90
CA GLU A 746 27.10 13.12 12.54
C GLU A 746 26.26 14.07 11.65
N THR A 747 26.91 14.94 10.87
CA THR A 747 26.21 16.01 10.13
C THR A 747 26.05 15.74 8.64
N TRP A 748 27.02 15.06 8.02
CA TRP A 748 27.02 14.77 6.59
C TRP A 748 26.83 13.29 6.28
N GLY A 749 27.29 12.39 7.15
CA GLY A 749 27.39 10.96 6.86
C GLY A 749 28.39 10.61 5.75
N PHE A 750 29.06 11.62 5.19
CA PHE A 750 29.93 11.57 4.02
C PHE A 750 31.08 12.57 4.19
N PHE A 751 32.29 12.17 3.79
CA PHE A 751 33.45 13.05 3.75
C PHE A 751 34.52 12.50 2.82
N GLN A 752 35.47 13.35 2.41
CA GLN A 752 36.69 12.90 1.74
C GLN A 752 37.82 12.74 2.73
N VAL A 753 38.68 11.75 2.48
CA VAL A 753 39.98 11.66 3.12
C VAL A 753 41.09 11.86 2.10
N ILE A 754 42.10 12.63 2.48
CA ILE A 754 43.36 12.82 1.72
C ILE A 754 44.54 12.42 2.61
N ASN A 755 45.71 12.23 2.00
CA ASN A 755 46.93 11.78 2.69
C ASN A 755 46.71 10.50 3.53
N HIS A 756 45.79 9.65 3.09
CA HIS A 756 45.36 8.42 3.78
C HIS A 756 46.35 7.25 3.68
N GLY A 757 47.57 7.49 3.15
CA GLY A 757 48.66 6.50 3.10
C GLY A 757 48.54 5.39 2.05
N ILE A 758 47.57 5.45 1.13
CA ILE A 758 47.53 4.54 -0.04
C ILE A 758 48.28 5.23 -1.19
N PRO A 759 49.28 4.58 -1.82
CA PRO A 759 50.04 5.21 -2.89
C PRO A 759 49.16 5.58 -4.09
N LEU A 760 49.33 6.78 -4.64
CA LEU A 760 48.61 7.24 -5.84
C LEU A 760 48.67 6.24 -7.02
N PRO A 761 49.82 5.62 -7.33
CA PRO A 761 49.87 4.62 -8.40
C PRO A 761 48.95 3.42 -8.18
N VAL A 762 48.69 3.03 -6.93
CA VAL A 762 47.77 1.93 -6.60
C VAL A 762 46.32 2.35 -6.88
N LEU A 763 45.94 3.59 -6.51
CA LEU A 763 44.61 4.12 -6.81
C LEU A 763 44.37 4.22 -8.33
N GLU A 764 45.32 4.82 -9.04
CA GLU A 764 45.25 4.98 -10.49
C GLU A 764 45.17 3.62 -11.19
N GLU A 765 46.02 2.67 -10.80
CA GLU A 765 46.05 1.35 -11.40
C GLU A 765 44.79 0.54 -11.06
N MET A 766 44.15 0.76 -9.90
CA MET A 766 42.88 0.12 -9.57
C MET A 766 41.74 0.63 -10.47
N LEU A 767 41.67 1.94 -10.73
CA LEU A 767 40.72 2.52 -11.68
C LEU A 767 40.99 2.00 -13.11
N GLN A 768 42.25 1.96 -13.54
CA GLN A 768 42.60 1.45 -14.86
C GLN A 768 42.37 -0.05 -14.99
N GLY A 769 42.65 -0.84 -13.96
CA GLY A 769 42.37 -2.27 -13.92
C GLY A 769 40.88 -2.56 -14.05
N THR A 770 40.05 -1.84 -13.29
CA THR A 770 38.59 -1.93 -13.43
C THR A 770 38.15 -1.56 -14.85
N ARG A 771 38.64 -0.45 -15.41
CA ARG A 771 38.37 -0.08 -16.81
C ARG A 771 38.76 -1.18 -17.78
N ARG A 772 39.99 -1.70 -17.68
CA ARG A 772 40.51 -2.78 -18.55
C ARG A 772 39.61 -4.00 -18.54
N PHE A 773 39.09 -4.41 -17.38
CA PHE A 773 38.14 -5.52 -17.29
C PHE A 773 36.87 -5.28 -18.14
N PHE A 774 36.23 -4.12 -17.99
CA PHE A 774 35.00 -3.82 -18.72
C PHE A 774 35.23 -3.62 -20.23
N GLU A 775 36.42 -3.16 -20.62
CA GLU A 775 36.85 -3.01 -22.01
C GLU A 775 37.31 -4.31 -22.69
N GLN A 776 37.33 -5.44 -21.98
CA GLN A 776 37.60 -6.74 -22.62
C GLN A 776 36.42 -7.20 -23.48
N ASP A 777 36.72 -8.15 -24.37
CA ASP A 777 35.72 -8.88 -25.15
C ASP A 777 34.62 -9.46 -24.25
N ILE A 778 33.38 -9.38 -24.74
CA ILE A 778 32.19 -9.84 -24.03
C ILE A 778 32.31 -11.30 -23.54
N GLU A 779 32.95 -12.17 -24.32
CA GLU A 779 33.10 -13.59 -23.97
C GLU A 779 33.97 -13.79 -22.72
N VAL A 780 34.98 -12.95 -22.50
CA VAL A 780 35.79 -12.98 -21.28
C VAL A 780 34.98 -12.53 -20.07
N LYS A 781 34.19 -11.45 -20.23
CA LYS A 781 33.35 -10.93 -19.14
C LYS A 781 32.23 -11.91 -18.76
N LYS A 782 31.66 -12.62 -19.73
CA LYS A 782 30.61 -13.63 -19.54
C LYS A 782 31.00 -14.77 -18.60
N GLU A 783 32.29 -15.10 -18.49
CA GLU A 783 32.79 -16.11 -17.56
C GLU A 783 32.48 -15.77 -16.10
N TYR A 784 32.41 -14.48 -15.80
CA TYR A 784 32.09 -13.95 -14.47
C TYR A 784 30.60 -13.61 -14.30
N TYR A 785 29.80 -13.74 -15.37
CA TYR A 785 28.39 -13.36 -15.33
C TYR A 785 27.54 -14.36 -14.57
N THR A 786 26.93 -13.91 -13.48
CA THR A 786 26.03 -14.75 -12.68
C THR A 786 25.08 -13.89 -11.85
N ARG A 787 23.86 -14.40 -11.64
CA ARG A 787 22.93 -13.84 -10.64
C ARG A 787 22.92 -14.62 -9.32
N ASP A 788 23.76 -15.66 -9.22
CA ASP A 788 23.99 -16.41 -7.98
C ASP A 788 24.82 -15.57 -7.01
N SER A 789 24.13 -15.02 -6.01
CA SER A 789 24.69 -14.13 -4.99
C SER A 789 25.60 -14.83 -3.97
N THR A 790 25.73 -16.16 -4.03
CA THR A 790 26.66 -16.94 -3.20
C THR A 790 28.08 -16.97 -3.77
N LYS A 791 28.26 -16.55 -5.03
CA LYS A 791 29.57 -16.50 -5.68
C LYS A 791 30.40 -15.34 -5.12
N LYS A 792 31.72 -15.56 -5.00
CA LYS A 792 32.65 -14.55 -4.51
C LYS A 792 33.08 -13.54 -5.58
N VAL A 793 32.87 -13.84 -6.86
CA VAL A 793 33.19 -12.98 -8.00
C VAL A 793 31.97 -12.97 -8.92
N ILE A 794 31.41 -11.79 -9.16
CA ILE A 794 30.16 -11.62 -9.90
C ILE A 794 30.27 -10.41 -10.83
N TYR A 795 30.03 -10.62 -12.12
CA TYR A 795 29.80 -9.55 -13.08
C TYR A 795 28.31 -9.47 -13.42
N THR A 796 27.68 -8.33 -13.21
CA THR A 796 26.27 -8.06 -13.60
C THR A 796 26.08 -6.58 -13.92
N SER A 797 24.99 -6.24 -14.61
CA SER A 797 24.60 -4.84 -14.77
C SER A 797 23.93 -4.30 -13.49
N ASN A 798 22.83 -4.95 -13.08
CA ASN A 798 22.03 -4.59 -11.91
C ASN A 798 21.78 -5.84 -11.06
N PHE A 799 22.07 -5.79 -9.77
CA PHE A 799 21.82 -6.91 -8.85
C PHE A 799 20.31 -7.11 -8.62
N ASP A 800 19.54 -6.03 -8.67
CA ASP A 800 18.10 -5.89 -8.45
C ASP A 800 17.29 -5.78 -9.76
N LEU A 801 17.85 -6.21 -10.90
CA LEU A 801 17.26 -6.02 -12.25
C LEU A 801 15.78 -6.47 -12.34
N TYR A 802 15.40 -7.51 -11.62
CA TYR A 802 14.06 -8.09 -11.63
C TYR A 802 13.20 -7.69 -10.42
N SER A 803 13.69 -6.79 -9.57
CA SER A 803 12.92 -6.34 -8.41
C SER A 803 11.72 -5.51 -8.87
N PRO A 804 10.48 -5.83 -8.43
CA PRO A 804 9.28 -5.09 -8.84
C PRO A 804 9.23 -3.68 -8.25
N SER A 805 9.95 -3.43 -7.15
CA SER A 805 10.07 -2.13 -6.47
C SER A 805 10.95 -1.14 -7.24
N VAL A 806 11.75 -1.61 -8.21
CA VAL A 806 12.68 -0.77 -8.96
C VAL A 806 12.00 -0.24 -10.24
N PRO A 807 11.80 1.09 -10.37
CA PRO A 807 11.03 1.67 -11.46
C PRO A 807 11.71 1.51 -12.82
N ALA A 808 13.04 1.61 -12.87
CA ALA A 808 13.87 1.42 -14.06
C ALA A 808 15.25 0.84 -13.70
N ALA A 809 15.85 0.08 -14.62
CA ALA A 809 17.21 -0.43 -14.49
C ALA A 809 18.22 0.73 -14.52
N ASN A 810 19.35 0.55 -13.84
CA ASN A 810 20.38 1.57 -13.73
C ASN A 810 21.36 1.49 -14.92
N TRP A 811 21.83 2.65 -15.40
CA TRP A 811 22.77 2.78 -16.51
C TRP A 811 24.22 2.50 -16.08
N ARG A 812 24.49 1.27 -15.62
CA ARG A 812 25.82 0.85 -15.16
C ARG A 812 26.07 -0.65 -15.32
N ASP A 813 27.34 -1.00 -15.27
CA ASP A 813 27.84 -2.36 -15.11
C ASP A 813 28.72 -2.49 -13.86
N SER A 814 28.73 -3.67 -13.24
CA SER A 814 29.36 -3.89 -11.93
C SER A 814 30.13 -5.21 -11.86
N LEU A 815 31.34 -5.16 -11.30
CA LEU A 815 32.16 -6.32 -10.94
C LEU A 815 32.32 -6.36 -9.42
N PHE A 816 31.67 -7.32 -8.79
CA PHE A 816 31.70 -7.57 -7.36
C PHE A 816 32.74 -8.66 -7.02
N CYS A 817 33.57 -8.40 -6.02
CA CYS A 817 34.57 -9.32 -5.48
C CYS A 817 34.54 -9.32 -3.95
N LEU A 818 34.26 -10.47 -3.33
CA LEU A 818 34.34 -10.65 -1.87
C LEU A 818 35.77 -10.97 -1.45
N MET A 819 36.50 -9.98 -0.92
CA MET A 819 37.94 -10.04 -0.64
C MET A 819 38.28 -10.45 0.80
N ALA A 820 37.38 -10.27 1.75
CA ALA A 820 37.53 -10.73 3.13
C ALA A 820 36.20 -11.29 3.67
N PRO A 821 36.22 -12.20 4.67
CA PRO A 821 37.38 -12.69 5.42
C PRO A 821 38.24 -13.71 4.64
N THR A 822 37.66 -14.36 3.63
CA THR A 822 38.38 -15.35 2.79
C THR A 822 38.34 -14.91 1.33
N PRO A 823 39.43 -14.33 0.80
CA PRO A 823 39.49 -13.91 -0.60
C PRO A 823 39.30 -15.10 -1.56
N PRO A 824 38.91 -14.86 -2.83
CA PRO A 824 38.91 -15.88 -3.86
C PRO A 824 40.34 -16.35 -4.15
N CYS A 825 40.51 -17.56 -4.67
CA CYS A 825 41.80 -17.95 -5.23
C CYS A 825 42.17 -16.97 -6.36
N PRO A 826 43.45 -16.59 -6.53
CA PRO A 826 43.84 -15.62 -7.56
C PRO A 826 43.29 -15.96 -8.95
N GLU A 827 43.27 -17.24 -9.32
CA GLU A 827 42.78 -17.73 -10.61
C GLU A 827 41.28 -17.47 -10.84
N GLN A 828 40.50 -17.29 -9.77
CA GLN A 828 39.08 -16.94 -9.83
C GLN A 828 38.84 -15.44 -10.08
N LEU A 829 39.87 -14.59 -9.90
CA LEU A 829 39.77 -13.16 -10.16
C LEU A 829 40.07 -12.86 -11.65
N PRO A 830 39.43 -11.83 -12.24
CA PRO A 830 39.71 -11.43 -13.62
C PRO A 830 41.16 -11.04 -13.82
N THR A 831 41.81 -11.64 -14.83
CA THR A 831 43.23 -11.39 -15.12
C THR A 831 43.54 -9.90 -15.33
N ALA A 832 42.58 -9.11 -15.85
CA ALA A 832 42.74 -7.69 -16.13
C ALA A 832 43.00 -6.80 -14.89
N ASN A 833 42.53 -7.22 -13.72
CA ASN A 833 42.66 -6.47 -12.47
C ASN A 833 43.05 -7.32 -11.25
N ARG A 834 43.35 -8.62 -11.42
CA ARG A 834 43.69 -9.56 -10.34
C ARG A 834 44.76 -9.04 -9.38
N GLU A 835 45.93 -8.68 -9.92
CA GLU A 835 47.08 -8.29 -9.10
C GLU A 835 46.79 -7.02 -8.30
N ILE A 836 46.28 -5.99 -8.99
CA ILE A 836 45.95 -4.73 -8.36
C ILE A 836 44.79 -4.85 -7.36
N LEU A 837 43.79 -5.70 -7.62
CA LEU A 837 42.68 -5.92 -6.69
C LEU A 837 43.19 -6.52 -5.36
N LEU A 838 44.15 -7.46 -5.43
CA LEU A 838 44.78 -8.07 -4.24
C LEU A 838 45.68 -7.08 -3.48
N GLU A 839 46.35 -6.17 -4.17
CA GLU A 839 47.17 -5.13 -3.56
C GLU A 839 46.31 -4.03 -2.92
N TYR A 840 45.39 -3.48 -3.71
CA TYR A 840 44.45 -2.43 -3.29
C TYR A 840 43.60 -2.88 -2.10
N SER A 841 43.08 -4.11 -2.10
CA SER A 841 42.28 -4.61 -0.98
C SER A 841 43.04 -4.63 0.35
N LYS A 842 44.36 -4.88 0.33
CA LYS A 842 45.19 -4.84 1.56
C LYS A 842 45.35 -3.42 2.08
N HIS A 843 45.57 -2.47 1.19
CA HIS A 843 45.67 -1.05 1.52
C HIS A 843 44.35 -0.52 2.09
N VAL A 844 43.24 -0.82 1.42
CA VAL A 844 41.90 -0.44 1.87
C VAL A 844 41.57 -1.09 3.22
N MET A 845 41.88 -2.38 3.41
CA MET A 845 41.64 -3.04 4.71
C MET A 845 42.39 -2.37 5.85
N LYS A 846 43.64 -1.97 5.62
CA LYS A 846 44.42 -1.21 6.61
C LYS A 846 43.77 0.14 6.92
N LEU A 847 43.39 0.89 5.87
CA LEU A 847 42.78 2.21 6.04
C LEU A 847 41.40 2.13 6.73
N GLY A 848 40.55 1.18 6.34
CA GLY A 848 39.23 0.99 6.96
C GLY A 848 39.33 0.60 8.43
N CYS A 849 40.31 -0.24 8.82
CA CYS A 849 40.63 -0.48 10.22
C CYS A 849 40.96 0.83 10.96
N SER A 850 41.83 1.67 10.40
CA SER A 850 42.18 2.97 11.01
C SER A 850 40.97 3.91 11.10
N LEU A 851 40.11 3.96 10.08
CA LEU A 851 38.90 4.79 10.11
C LEU A 851 37.89 4.30 11.16
N LEU A 852 37.70 2.98 11.30
CA LEU A 852 36.86 2.42 12.37
C LEU A 852 37.42 2.73 13.77
N GLU A 853 38.74 2.84 13.92
CA GLU A 853 39.35 3.31 15.16
C GLU A 853 39.00 4.77 15.47
N LEU A 854 39.14 5.66 14.48
CA LEU A 854 38.77 7.07 14.61
C LEU A 854 37.28 7.27 14.88
N LEU A 855 36.44 6.48 14.22
CA LEU A 855 34.98 6.48 14.42
C LEU A 855 34.63 6.01 15.83
N SER A 856 35.32 4.99 16.36
CA SER A 856 35.14 4.53 17.75
C SER A 856 35.48 5.64 18.74
N GLU A 857 36.61 6.32 18.56
CA GLU A 857 37.00 7.46 19.40
C GLU A 857 36.02 8.63 19.28
N GLY A 858 35.54 8.94 18.06
CA GLY A 858 34.53 9.97 17.82
C GLY A 858 33.19 9.69 18.50
N LEU A 859 32.84 8.40 18.66
CA LEU A 859 31.67 7.99 19.45
C LEU A 859 31.89 8.16 20.96
N GLY A 860 33.13 8.35 21.41
CA GLY A 860 33.54 8.39 22.82
C GLY A 860 33.89 7.01 23.39
N LEU A 861 34.15 6.03 22.52
CA LEU A 861 34.44 4.64 22.90
C LEU A 861 35.94 4.37 22.90
N ASN A 862 36.32 3.16 23.35
CA ASN A 862 37.71 2.70 23.20
C ASN A 862 38.10 2.68 21.71
N ARG A 863 39.34 3.08 21.39
CA ARG A 863 39.89 3.10 20.03
C ARG A 863 39.58 1.84 19.22
N CYS A 864 39.66 0.65 19.80
CA CYS A 864 39.44 -0.59 19.06
C CYS A 864 37.99 -1.08 19.06
N HIS A 865 37.04 -0.35 19.66
CA HIS A 865 35.71 -0.88 19.96
C HIS A 865 34.97 -1.43 18.72
N LEU A 866 34.87 -0.66 17.62
CA LEU A 866 34.19 -1.14 16.40
C LEU A 866 34.92 -2.32 15.75
N LYS A 867 36.25 -2.41 15.88
CA LYS A 867 37.03 -3.56 15.39
C LYS A 867 36.80 -4.80 16.24
N ASP A 868 36.80 -4.66 17.57
CA ASP A 868 36.48 -5.72 18.51
C ASP A 868 35.01 -6.19 18.38
N MET A 869 34.19 -5.36 17.72
CA MET A 869 32.84 -5.71 17.29
C MET A 869 32.77 -6.42 15.93
N ASP A 870 33.89 -6.83 15.35
CA ASP A 870 33.98 -7.51 14.04
C ASP A 870 33.54 -6.64 12.83
N CYS A 871 33.42 -5.31 12.99
CA CYS A 871 33.00 -4.42 11.89
C CYS A 871 34.03 -4.37 10.74
N ALA A 872 35.27 -4.78 10.99
CA ALA A 872 36.37 -4.80 10.03
C ALA A 872 36.63 -6.18 9.39
N GLU A 873 35.87 -7.22 9.75
CA GLU A 873 36.17 -8.60 9.34
C GLU A 873 35.84 -8.92 7.88
N GLY A 874 34.99 -8.11 7.24
CA GLY A 874 34.53 -8.32 5.88
C GLY A 874 34.87 -7.15 4.97
N LEU A 875 35.18 -7.47 3.71
CA LEU A 875 35.49 -6.50 2.67
C LEU A 875 34.96 -7.01 1.34
N ALA A 876 34.00 -6.28 0.77
CA ALA A 876 33.57 -6.47 -0.60
C ALA A 876 34.05 -5.29 -1.46
N VAL A 877 34.59 -5.58 -2.63
CA VAL A 877 35.05 -4.57 -3.59
C VAL A 877 34.15 -4.62 -4.82
N LEU A 878 33.57 -3.49 -5.18
CA LEU A 878 32.64 -3.35 -6.29
C LEU A 878 33.15 -2.30 -7.28
N GLY A 879 33.66 -2.77 -8.42
CA GLY A 879 34.05 -1.91 -9.53
C GLY A 879 32.84 -1.58 -10.39
N HIS A 880 32.46 -0.31 -10.43
CA HIS A 880 31.40 0.20 -11.29
C HIS A 880 31.96 0.84 -12.56
N TYR A 881 31.28 0.57 -13.66
CA TYR A 881 31.51 1.16 -14.97
C TYR A 881 30.22 1.81 -15.44
N TYR A 882 30.26 3.13 -15.63
CA TYR A 882 29.15 3.93 -16.12
C TYR A 882 29.49 4.38 -17.54
N PRO A 883 28.97 3.69 -18.58
CA PRO A 883 29.21 4.07 -19.96
C PRO A 883 28.64 5.45 -20.27
N THR A 884 29.13 6.08 -21.34
CA THR A 884 28.50 7.27 -21.93
C THR A 884 27.02 7.01 -22.23
N CYS A 885 26.14 7.94 -21.83
CA CYS A 885 24.70 7.85 -22.05
C CYS A 885 24.25 8.86 -23.13
N PRO A 886 23.45 8.44 -24.13
CA PRO A 886 22.94 9.37 -25.15
C PRO A 886 21.86 10.32 -24.61
N GLN A 887 21.06 9.87 -23.64
CA GLN A 887 19.93 10.62 -23.04
C GLN A 887 20.00 10.56 -21.50
N PRO A 888 21.04 11.15 -20.87
CA PRO A 888 21.24 11.08 -19.42
C PRO A 888 20.11 11.72 -18.62
N GLU A 889 19.32 12.62 -19.21
CA GLU A 889 18.14 13.24 -18.59
C GLU A 889 16.97 12.25 -18.38
N LEU A 890 16.99 11.10 -19.05
CA LEU A 890 15.94 10.08 -18.96
C LEU A 890 16.29 8.92 -18.03
N THR A 891 17.54 8.79 -17.60
CA THR A 891 18.04 7.63 -16.84
C THR A 891 18.96 8.06 -15.71
N ILE A 892 19.50 7.09 -14.96
CA ILE A 892 20.39 7.33 -13.84
C ILE A 892 21.46 6.25 -13.77
N GLY A 893 22.68 6.62 -13.35
CA GLY A 893 23.79 5.69 -13.18
C GLY A 893 23.56 4.74 -12.02
N THR A 894 23.11 5.25 -10.87
CA THR A 894 22.67 4.47 -9.70
C THR A 894 21.48 5.17 -9.04
N ASN A 895 20.41 4.43 -8.77
CA ASN A 895 19.24 4.94 -8.03
C ASN A 895 19.62 5.49 -6.64
N LYS A 896 18.77 6.37 -6.09
CA LYS A 896 18.96 6.86 -4.72
C LYS A 896 18.87 5.70 -3.72
N HIS A 897 19.81 5.62 -2.78
CA HIS A 897 19.87 4.58 -1.75
C HIS A 897 20.80 4.96 -0.60
N SER A 898 20.76 4.21 0.50
CA SER A 898 21.78 4.18 1.55
C SER A 898 22.55 2.86 1.47
N ASP A 899 23.82 2.85 1.92
CA ASP A 899 24.64 1.63 1.89
C ASP A 899 24.32 0.71 3.06
N ASN A 900 24.39 -0.60 2.84
CA ASN A 900 23.97 -1.62 3.80
C ASN A 900 25.09 -2.09 4.75
N ASP A 901 26.25 -1.43 4.72
CA ASP A 901 27.48 -1.84 5.39
C ASP A 901 27.77 -0.99 6.65
N PHE A 902 28.96 -1.13 7.24
CA PHE A 902 29.39 -0.26 8.34
C PHE A 902 29.96 1.06 7.80
N ILE A 903 30.95 0.96 6.91
CA ILE A 903 31.52 2.10 6.20
C ILE A 903 31.90 1.71 4.78
N THR A 904 31.65 2.62 3.84
CA THR A 904 32.09 2.48 2.46
C THR A 904 33.27 3.41 2.19
N LEU A 905 34.30 2.87 1.52
CA LEU A 905 35.42 3.64 0.97
C LEU A 905 35.31 3.63 -0.55
N LEU A 906 35.04 4.78 -1.15
CA LEU A 906 34.82 4.96 -2.57
C LEU A 906 35.99 5.68 -3.24
N LEU A 907 36.63 4.99 -4.18
CA LEU A 907 37.54 5.57 -5.16
C LEU A 907 36.76 5.95 -6.42
N GLN A 908 36.92 7.20 -6.88
CA GLN A 908 36.26 7.71 -8.07
C GLN A 908 37.26 8.35 -9.03
N ASP A 909 36.91 8.38 -10.32
CA ASP A 909 37.69 9.09 -11.33
C ASP A 909 37.39 10.60 -11.36
N HIS A 910 37.94 11.29 -12.35
CA HIS A 910 37.82 12.74 -12.51
C HIS A 910 36.48 13.22 -13.10
N ILE A 911 35.55 12.32 -13.47
CA ILE A 911 34.28 12.70 -14.14
C ILE A 911 33.23 13.12 -13.10
N GLY A 912 33.28 12.58 -11.87
CA GLY A 912 32.30 12.91 -10.82
C GLY A 912 30.91 12.34 -11.12
N GLY A 913 29.85 12.93 -10.58
CA GLY A 913 28.45 12.48 -10.80
C GLY A 913 27.82 11.73 -9.62
N LEU A 914 28.56 11.53 -8.52
CA LEU A 914 27.99 11.14 -7.24
C LEU A 914 27.29 12.35 -6.62
N GLN A 915 26.05 12.18 -6.18
CA GLN A 915 25.29 13.16 -5.44
C GLN A 915 24.87 12.60 -4.08
N VAL A 916 25.00 13.41 -3.04
CA VAL A 916 24.57 13.09 -1.67
C VAL A 916 23.37 13.96 -1.30
N LEU A 917 22.39 13.41 -0.61
CA LEU A 917 21.25 14.16 -0.10
C LEU A 917 21.63 14.81 1.24
N HIS A 918 21.90 16.11 1.24
CA HIS A 918 22.21 16.86 2.44
C HIS A 918 21.18 17.99 2.63
N GLN A 919 20.56 18.05 3.81
CA GLN A 919 19.53 19.06 4.13
C GLN A 919 18.40 19.14 3.07
N ASN A 920 17.91 17.97 2.63
CA ASN A 920 16.90 17.81 1.56
C ASN A 920 17.32 18.37 0.19
N GLN A 921 18.61 18.57 -0.05
CA GLN A 921 19.16 19.01 -1.33
C GLN A 921 20.19 18.01 -1.85
N TRP A 922 20.18 17.77 -3.16
CA TRP A 922 21.21 16.96 -3.81
C TRP A 922 22.48 17.80 -4.00
N VAL A 923 23.58 17.38 -3.38
CA VAL A 923 24.89 18.02 -3.44
C VAL A 923 25.86 17.14 -4.21
N ASP A 924 26.51 17.69 -5.23
CA ASP A 924 27.56 17.00 -5.98
C ASP A 924 28.80 16.79 -5.11
N VAL A 925 29.33 15.56 -5.12
CA VAL A 925 30.61 15.25 -4.47
C VAL A 925 31.76 15.56 -5.44
N PRO A 926 32.69 16.48 -5.09
CA PRO A 926 33.74 16.90 -6.01
C PRO A 926 34.76 15.76 -6.24
N PRO A 927 35.14 15.44 -7.49
CA PRO A 927 36.16 14.41 -7.76
C PRO A 927 37.57 14.95 -7.47
N THR A 928 38.01 14.89 -6.22
CA THR A 928 39.32 15.38 -5.77
C THR A 928 40.41 14.34 -6.08
N PRO A 929 41.48 14.69 -6.82
CA PRO A 929 42.56 13.75 -7.14
C PRO A 929 43.23 13.17 -5.89
N GLY A 930 43.37 11.84 -5.85
CA GLY A 930 44.00 11.14 -4.73
C GLY A 930 43.19 11.10 -3.44
N ALA A 931 41.92 11.55 -3.46
CA ALA A 931 41.02 11.43 -2.33
C ALA A 931 40.18 10.14 -2.42
N LEU A 932 39.80 9.62 -1.26
CA LEU A 932 38.74 8.61 -1.13
C LEU A 932 37.53 9.25 -0.46
N VAL A 933 36.34 8.94 -0.95
CA VAL A 933 35.10 9.31 -0.25
C VAL A 933 34.79 8.22 0.75
N VAL A 934 34.52 8.61 1.99
CA VAL A 934 34.07 7.73 3.06
C VAL A 934 32.63 8.07 3.36
N ASN A 935 31.78 7.05 3.49
CA ASN A 935 30.44 7.23 4.00
C ASN A 935 30.08 6.19 5.05
N ILE A 936 29.18 6.62 5.93
CA ILE A 936 28.59 5.79 6.97
C ILE A 936 27.49 4.95 6.32
N GLY A 937 27.51 3.65 6.58
CA GLY A 937 26.47 2.74 6.14
C GLY A 937 25.43 2.49 7.24
N ASP A 938 24.32 1.87 6.84
CA ASP A 938 23.15 1.64 7.68
C ASP A 938 23.49 0.81 8.94
N LEU A 939 24.43 -0.14 8.85
CA LEU A 939 24.82 -0.95 10.03
C LEU A 939 25.58 -0.12 11.06
N LEU A 940 26.36 0.87 10.64
CA LEU A 940 27.05 1.76 11.58
C LEU A 940 26.09 2.78 12.20
N GLN A 941 25.11 3.29 11.44
CA GLN A 941 24.03 4.09 12.01
C GLN A 941 23.22 3.29 13.04
N LEU A 942 22.93 2.02 12.73
CA LEU A 942 22.21 1.10 13.62
C LEU A 942 22.92 0.94 14.96
N ILE A 943 24.21 0.58 14.95
CA ILE A 943 24.96 0.34 16.19
C ILE A 943 25.32 1.64 16.92
N SER A 944 25.45 2.76 16.22
CA SER A 944 25.70 4.08 16.83
C SER A 944 24.43 4.77 17.33
N ASN A 945 23.25 4.16 17.13
CA ASN A 945 21.95 4.65 17.60
C ASN A 945 21.55 6.03 17.05
N ASP A 946 21.74 6.24 15.75
CA ASP A 946 21.63 7.53 15.01
C ASP A 946 22.68 8.58 15.36
N LYS A 947 23.73 8.25 16.12
CA LYS A 947 24.80 9.22 16.36
C LYS A 947 25.54 9.53 15.04
N TYR A 948 25.92 8.49 14.30
CA TYR A 948 26.38 8.67 12.92
C TYR A 948 25.23 8.39 11.96
N ILE A 949 25.17 9.16 10.87
CA ILE A 949 24.06 9.11 9.92
C ILE A 949 24.49 8.44 8.61
N SER A 950 23.73 7.44 8.19
CA SER A 950 23.77 6.88 6.84
C SER A 950 22.85 7.71 5.94
N VAL A 951 23.36 8.11 4.78
CA VAL A 951 22.74 9.16 3.98
C VAL A 951 22.41 8.65 2.58
N GLU A 952 21.23 9.05 2.09
CA GLU A 952 20.80 8.76 0.73
C GLU A 952 21.74 9.42 -0.28
N HIS A 953 22.21 8.64 -1.24
CA HIS A 953 23.07 9.10 -2.32
C HIS A 953 22.69 8.44 -3.65
N ARG A 954 23.00 9.09 -4.77
CA ARG A 954 22.70 8.63 -6.13
C ARG A 954 23.85 8.91 -7.08
N VAL A 955 23.88 8.28 -8.25
CA VAL A 955 24.90 8.56 -9.28
C VAL A 955 24.22 8.94 -10.59
N LEU A 956 24.50 10.13 -11.11
CA LEU A 956 23.91 10.60 -12.36
C LEU A 956 24.52 9.89 -13.58
N ALA A 957 23.70 9.67 -14.62
CA ALA A 957 24.19 9.30 -15.94
C ALA A 957 24.80 10.53 -16.63
N ASN A 958 25.78 10.32 -17.51
CA ASN A 958 26.51 11.43 -18.14
C ASN A 958 26.76 11.18 -19.64
N LYS A 959 26.79 12.27 -20.44
CA LYS A 959 27.23 12.24 -21.85
C LYS A 959 28.75 12.10 -22.00
N VAL A 960 29.50 12.31 -20.93
CA VAL A 960 30.95 12.11 -20.86
C VAL A 960 31.23 10.84 -20.08
N GLY A 961 31.99 9.92 -20.67
CA GLY A 961 32.30 8.62 -20.08
C GLY A 961 33.42 7.88 -20.83
N PRO A 962 33.77 6.67 -20.37
CA PRO A 962 33.16 5.98 -19.24
C PRO A 962 33.66 6.52 -17.88
N ARG A 963 32.72 6.73 -16.95
CA ARG A 963 33.04 6.98 -15.54
C ARG A 963 33.31 5.66 -14.83
N ILE A 964 34.38 5.62 -14.04
CA ILE A 964 34.77 4.47 -13.23
C ILE A 964 34.74 4.85 -11.75
N SER A 965 34.23 3.94 -10.92
CA SER A 965 34.41 4.03 -9.48
C SER A 965 34.57 2.65 -8.85
N VAL A 966 35.28 2.57 -7.73
CA VAL A 966 35.49 1.33 -6.98
C VAL A 966 35.05 1.56 -5.54
N ALA A 967 33.93 0.96 -5.17
CA ALA A 967 33.38 1.01 -3.82
C ALA A 967 33.90 -0.17 -3.00
N CYS A 968 34.35 0.09 -1.78
CA CYS A 968 34.84 -0.91 -0.86
C CYS A 968 33.98 -0.91 0.40
N PHE A 969 33.15 -1.93 0.53
CA PHE A 969 32.16 -2.05 1.59
C PHE A 969 32.70 -2.88 2.75
N PHE A 970 32.65 -2.33 3.97
CA PHE A 970 33.07 -3.03 5.18
C PHE A 970 31.88 -3.70 5.85
N TYR A 971 31.70 -4.99 5.55
CA TYR A 971 30.65 -5.84 6.15
C TYR A 971 30.88 -7.32 5.81
N THR A 972 30.32 -8.21 6.61
CA THR A 972 30.41 -9.68 6.45
C THR A 972 29.18 -10.31 5.78
N GLY A 973 28.32 -9.54 5.11
CA GLY A 973 26.97 -9.95 4.70
C GLY A 973 26.82 -11.27 3.94
N PRO A 974 27.70 -11.63 2.99
CA PRO A 974 27.61 -12.93 2.32
C PRO A 974 27.97 -14.13 3.19
N GLN A 975 28.50 -13.91 4.40
CA GLN A 975 28.96 -14.97 5.31
C GLN A 975 27.91 -15.24 6.40
N PRO A 976 27.65 -16.52 6.73
CA PRO A 976 26.84 -16.85 7.89
C PRO A 976 27.56 -16.42 9.17
N SER A 977 26.87 -15.65 10.01
CA SER A 977 27.34 -15.26 11.34
C SER A 977 26.16 -15.26 12.31
N SER A 978 26.37 -15.75 13.52
CA SER A 978 25.40 -15.66 14.61
C SER A 978 25.55 -14.36 15.42
N ARG A 979 26.49 -13.49 15.06
CA ARG A 979 26.73 -12.22 15.76
C ARG A 979 25.58 -11.24 15.48
N LEU A 980 24.97 -10.78 16.57
CA LEU A 980 23.95 -9.75 16.54
C LEU A 980 24.58 -8.37 16.72
N TYR A 981 24.18 -7.44 15.85
CA TYR A 981 24.53 -6.04 15.89
C TYR A 981 23.28 -5.25 16.30
N GLY A 982 23.39 -4.49 17.37
CA GLY A 982 22.37 -3.59 17.89
C GLY A 982 23.02 -2.34 18.46
N PRO A 983 22.23 -1.35 18.91
CA PRO A 983 22.76 -0.13 19.52
C PRO A 983 23.78 -0.41 20.63
N ILE A 984 24.97 0.19 20.52
CA ILE A 984 26.11 -0.01 21.43
C ILE A 984 25.69 0.44 22.84
N PRO A 985 25.76 -0.44 23.87
CA PRO A 985 25.27 -0.15 25.21
C PRO A 985 25.84 1.13 25.83
N GLU A 986 27.12 1.42 25.59
CA GLU A 986 27.84 2.59 26.10
C GLU A 986 27.33 3.92 25.52
N LEU A 987 26.62 3.89 24.38
CA LEU A 987 26.02 5.07 23.75
C LEU A 987 24.56 5.29 24.19
N LEU A 988 24.02 4.36 24.98
CA LEU A 988 22.65 4.41 25.45
C LEU A 988 22.55 5.11 26.79
N SER A 989 21.50 5.89 26.96
CA SER A 989 21.13 6.51 28.23
C SER A 989 19.61 6.54 28.36
N GLU A 990 19.08 7.06 29.47
CA GLU A 990 17.64 7.32 29.60
C GLU A 990 17.15 8.29 28.51
N ASP A 991 17.97 9.29 28.16
CA ASP A 991 17.65 10.30 27.13
C ASP A 991 17.97 9.83 25.69
N ASN A 992 18.75 8.75 25.52
CA ASN A 992 19.07 8.15 24.23
C ASN A 992 18.82 6.63 24.26
N PRO A 993 17.56 6.17 24.34
CA PRO A 993 17.23 4.74 24.35
C PRO A 993 17.55 4.08 23.00
N PRO A 994 17.67 2.74 22.95
CA PRO A 994 17.84 2.02 21.68
C PRO A 994 16.71 2.38 20.69
N LYS A 995 17.09 2.76 19.48
CA LYS A 995 16.18 3.11 18.38
C LYS A 995 16.10 2.00 17.33
N TYR A 996 16.97 1.00 17.43
CA TYR A 996 17.06 -0.10 16.48
C TYR A 996 17.07 -1.45 17.17
N ARG A 997 16.38 -2.43 16.57
CA ARG A 997 16.44 -3.82 17.00
C ARG A 997 17.73 -4.45 16.52
N ALA A 998 18.23 -5.43 17.28
CA ALA A 998 19.43 -6.15 16.89
C ALA A 998 19.18 -7.06 15.68
N THR A 999 20.18 -7.21 14.81
CA THR A 999 20.12 -8.07 13.62
C THR A 999 21.49 -8.66 13.28
N THR A 1000 21.53 -9.72 12.47
CA THR A 1000 22.78 -10.17 11.88
C THR A 1000 23.07 -9.39 10.59
N VAL A 1001 24.35 -9.24 10.24
CA VAL A 1001 24.76 -8.59 8.97
C VAL A 1001 24.17 -9.32 7.77
N LYS A 1002 24.03 -10.66 7.86
CA LYS A 1002 23.46 -11.49 6.81
C LYS A 1002 21.97 -11.18 6.61
N ASP A 1003 21.18 -11.17 7.68
CA ASP A 1003 19.74 -10.91 7.59
C ASP A 1003 19.49 -9.49 7.04
N TYR A 1004 20.28 -8.51 7.51
CA TYR A 1004 20.23 -7.15 6.98
C TYR A 1004 20.55 -7.10 5.48
N THR A 1005 21.61 -7.79 5.05
CA THR A 1005 22.03 -7.82 3.64
C THR A 1005 21.02 -8.53 2.75
N ASP A 1006 20.42 -9.62 3.23
CA ASP A 1006 19.42 -10.38 2.47
C ASP A 1006 18.15 -9.55 2.27
N TYR A 1007 17.68 -8.86 3.32
CA TYR A 1007 16.56 -7.94 3.21
C TYR A 1007 16.86 -6.78 2.25
N PHE A 1008 18.02 -6.13 2.39
CA PHE A 1008 18.47 -5.06 1.48
C PHE A 1008 18.48 -5.51 0.01
N ARG A 1009 18.96 -6.73 -0.26
CA ARG A 1009 19.01 -7.29 -1.62
C ARG A 1009 17.63 -7.64 -2.17
N GLN A 1010 16.75 -8.19 -1.35
CA GLN A 1010 15.38 -8.54 -1.75
C GLN A 1010 14.58 -7.27 -2.09
N LYS A 1011 14.74 -6.22 -1.27
CA LYS A 1011 14.09 -4.93 -1.45
C LYS A 1011 14.55 -4.23 -2.73
N GLY A 1012 15.85 -4.27 -3.04
CA GLY A 1012 16.43 -3.53 -4.16
C GLY A 1012 16.51 -2.01 -3.92
N LEU A 1013 16.98 -1.25 -4.90
CA LEU A 1013 17.17 0.19 -4.79
C LEU A 1013 15.89 0.97 -5.17
N ASP A 1014 14.84 0.80 -4.36
CA ASP A 1014 13.51 1.42 -4.56
C ASP A 1014 13.44 2.90 -4.13
N GLY A 1015 14.50 3.38 -3.49
CA GLY A 1015 14.60 4.77 -3.02
C GLY A 1015 14.11 5.02 -1.60
N THR A 1016 14.02 3.98 -0.78
CA THR A 1016 13.85 4.08 0.68
C THR A 1016 14.98 3.32 1.41
N SER A 1017 15.39 3.75 2.61
CA SER A 1017 16.46 3.04 3.37
C SER A 1017 15.99 1.69 3.91
N ALA A 1018 16.83 0.65 3.83
CA ALA A 1018 16.56 -0.66 4.44
C ALA A 1018 16.62 -0.61 5.97
N LEU A 1019 17.30 0.39 6.53
CA LEU A 1019 17.46 0.57 7.98
C LEU A 1019 16.12 0.81 8.69
N LEU A 1020 15.16 1.41 8.00
CA LEU A 1020 13.81 1.66 8.53
C LEU A 1020 13.12 0.37 8.99
N HIS A 1021 13.40 -0.76 8.33
CA HIS A 1021 12.86 -2.07 8.72
C HIS A 1021 13.33 -2.50 10.11
N TYR A 1022 14.49 -2.02 10.57
CA TYR A 1022 15.10 -2.39 11.85
C TYR A 1022 14.88 -1.34 12.95
N LYS A 1023 14.15 -0.27 12.69
CA LYS A 1023 13.83 0.76 13.68
C LYS A 1023 12.79 0.24 14.68
N ILE A 1024 12.93 0.62 15.96
CA ILE A 1024 12.00 0.32 17.07
C ILE A 1024 10.90 1.38 17.08
#